data_AF-A0A431HKH5-F1
#
_entry.id   AF-A0A431HKH5-F1
#
_cell.length_a   1.000
_cell.length_b   1.000
_cell.length_c   1.000
_cell.angle_alpha   90.00
_cell.angle_beta   90.00
_cell.angle_gamma   90.00
#
_symmetry.space_group_name_H-M   'P 1'
#
loop_
_entity.id
_entity.type
_entity.pdbx_description
1 polymer ?
#
loop_
_entity_poly.entity_id
_entity_poly.type
_entity_poly.pdbx_seq_one_letter_code
_entity_poly.pdbx_strand_id
1 'polypeptide(L)'
;MPVENPDPTSPQLPNEPTELGQPIDEWQQLAREAHEGWDMDHPGVAALYEHHVAPRLQNDSAGQPAPTGEERAGGRFLHKHGSVDSKEVEQVVGYLRSNGETVPDKAGDRTAHYLNFMAEAVNDGILTGDPDSVRRQIDAHVIKTEDVPESYFALQRRIAREQGHGDIEITPDMKRQLIEAAQADQRGSLDKWVEYLGGDDGSYPNWFKRYAWDSVLKLGAYDKEKAKFDRRDNTTVAAYPELNREALAYAYDTVKKFHVLGETVDEPQLTQILKEGSFGRLYAHAIMEVTPDSLESRNEVRGSWTLFNQTTDPRTARRLSGSLQGHGTGWCTAGESTAEAQLQGGDFYVYYTRDEDGKDTIPRVAVRMQAGEVAEVRGVLPSQELEPIMADITSERLQGLPGGERYIQRATDMKRLTALDGKLQKDPNTPLSKEDLLFLYEFDRNIEGFGYDRDPRIAEIRSKRGERDLPEIAAMLPEVLASQGAASYSAYYEIAGATGAEAISELQFRHLLETQMTEWSTNGVMDYVVRDFIESGNKPNLLATPNVTASWQTLRAMATKFGESQPYETYIYEELYSQYTAEELSGQPTGGALRFSIMPSGDTKQLGYAPVNDQLTALRRMQADQPRLNARVPSVLDALTFWQTLRARGDALVGSGVFEKTIIRHFDLAAKRLGGWSDVPYSFVLDDGRPASALRLPRMTTMLASWWGKNFIFAPSSFSFSF
;
A
#
# COMPACT_ATOMS: atom_id res chain seq x y z
N MET A 1 1.32 -65.48 10.69
CA MET A 1 2.35 -66.53 10.61
C MET A 1 3.25 -66.22 9.42
N PRO A 2 4.57 -66.33 9.59
CA PRO A 2 5.62 -65.96 8.63
C PRO A 2 6.11 -67.16 7.82
N VAL A 3 6.71 -66.95 6.65
CA VAL A 3 7.65 -67.89 5.98
C VAL A 3 8.56 -67.02 5.08
N GLU A 4 9.74 -66.63 5.57
CA GLU A 4 11.08 -67.24 5.31
C GLU A 4 11.72 -66.85 3.96
N ASN A 5 12.84 -66.13 4.07
CA ASN A 5 13.99 -66.18 3.15
C ASN A 5 14.87 -67.39 3.56
N PRO A 6 15.64 -68.05 2.67
CA PRO A 6 16.96 -67.53 2.19
C PRO A 6 17.28 -68.00 0.73
N ASP A 7 18.36 -67.71 -0.01
CA ASP A 7 19.70 -67.12 0.15
C ASP A 7 20.22 -66.75 -1.30
N PRO A 8 21.45 -66.25 -1.56
CA PRO A 8 21.69 -65.16 -2.51
C PRO A 8 22.56 -65.61 -3.70
N THR A 9 22.74 -64.79 -4.73
CA THR A 9 23.96 -64.86 -5.57
C THR A 9 24.16 -63.58 -6.39
N SER A 10 25.23 -62.85 -6.02
CA SER A 10 26.05 -61.93 -6.83
C SER A 10 25.50 -60.54 -7.23
N PRO A 11 26.37 -59.53 -7.44
CA PRO A 11 27.56 -59.10 -6.70
C PRO A 11 27.42 -57.65 -6.18
N GLN A 12 28.10 -57.35 -5.06
CA GLN A 12 28.07 -56.04 -4.39
C GLN A 12 28.73 -54.93 -5.25
N LEU A 13 27.97 -53.88 -5.53
CA LEU A 13 28.49 -52.54 -5.88
C LEU A 13 28.94 -51.86 -4.57
N PRO A 14 30.09 -51.15 -4.56
CA PRO A 14 30.57 -50.48 -3.37
C PRO A 14 29.64 -49.32 -2.96
N ASN A 15 29.32 -49.29 -1.67
CA ASN A 15 28.55 -48.23 -1.00
C ASN A 15 29.20 -46.86 -1.24
N GLU A 16 28.44 -45.91 -1.81
CA GLU A 16 28.74 -44.49 -1.70
C GLU A 16 28.50 -44.02 -0.25
N PRO A 17 29.45 -43.30 0.37
CA PRO A 17 29.22 -42.68 1.66
C PRO A 17 28.42 -41.39 1.51
N THR A 18 27.29 -41.36 2.21
CA THR A 18 26.56 -40.17 2.66
C THR A 18 27.50 -39.22 3.41
N GLU A 19 27.78 -38.06 2.83
CA GLU A 19 28.22 -36.84 3.54
C GLU A 19 27.79 -35.60 2.73
N LEU A 20 26.54 -35.19 2.95
CA LEU A 20 26.00 -33.88 2.57
C LEU A 20 26.08 -32.99 3.81
N GLY A 21 27.00 -32.03 3.82
CA GLY A 21 27.09 -31.04 4.90
C GLY A 21 28.31 -30.12 4.78
N GLN A 22 28.04 -28.85 4.43
CA GLN A 22 28.93 -27.66 4.33
C GLN A 22 29.46 -27.30 2.91
N PRO A 23 29.55 -26.00 2.55
CA PRO A 23 28.40 -25.21 2.08
C PRO A 23 28.63 -24.55 0.69
N ILE A 24 27.53 -24.29 -0.01
CA ILE A 24 27.47 -23.51 -1.27
C ILE A 24 28.03 -22.08 -1.09
N ASP A 25 28.15 -21.59 0.14
CA ASP A 25 28.63 -20.24 0.48
C ASP A 25 30.13 -20.01 0.19
N GLU A 26 30.97 -21.05 0.27
CA GLU A 26 32.42 -20.93 0.10
C GLU A 26 32.79 -20.70 -1.39
N TRP A 27 32.08 -21.35 -2.30
CA TRP A 27 32.25 -21.18 -3.75
C TRP A 27 31.71 -19.85 -4.27
N GLN A 28 30.62 -19.35 -3.68
CA GLN A 28 30.10 -18.02 -3.98
C GLN A 28 31.00 -16.92 -3.41
N GLN A 29 31.66 -17.15 -2.27
CA GLN A 29 32.67 -16.23 -1.73
C GLN A 29 33.95 -16.21 -2.59
N LEU A 30 34.43 -17.37 -3.03
CA LEU A 30 35.57 -17.51 -3.93
C LEU A 30 35.34 -16.86 -5.31
N ALA A 31 34.13 -16.96 -5.85
CA ALA A 31 33.76 -16.29 -7.10
C ALA A 31 33.65 -14.76 -6.94
N ARG A 32 33.34 -14.27 -5.73
CA ARG A 32 33.29 -12.84 -5.41
C ARG A 32 34.67 -12.24 -5.19
N GLU A 33 35.55 -12.95 -4.50
CA GLU A 33 36.96 -12.58 -4.35
C GLU A 33 37.70 -12.56 -5.70
N ALA A 34 37.26 -13.36 -6.67
CA ALA A 34 37.77 -13.36 -8.04
C ALA A 34 37.31 -12.16 -8.90
N HIS A 35 36.24 -11.44 -8.51
CA HIS A 35 35.62 -10.40 -9.34
C HIS A 35 35.90 -8.96 -8.89
N GLU A 36 36.49 -8.76 -7.70
CA GLU A 36 36.98 -7.44 -7.25
C GLU A 36 38.37 -7.06 -7.84
N GLY A 37 38.79 -7.78 -8.88
CA GLY A 37 40.10 -7.68 -9.51
C GLY A 37 40.77 -9.05 -9.43
N TRP A 38 41.26 -9.55 -10.56
CA TRP A 38 41.91 -10.85 -10.61
C TRP A 38 43.21 -10.85 -9.79
N ASP A 39 43.12 -11.21 -8.52
CA ASP A 39 44.25 -11.63 -7.73
C ASP A 39 44.55 -13.11 -8.05
N MET A 40 45.43 -13.32 -9.03
CA MET A 40 45.90 -14.65 -9.44
C MET A 40 46.71 -15.36 -8.35
N ASP A 41 47.08 -14.67 -7.26
CA ASP A 41 47.70 -15.29 -6.09
C ASP A 41 46.64 -15.93 -5.16
N HIS A 42 45.34 -15.75 -5.44
CA HIS A 42 44.27 -16.42 -4.72
C HIS A 42 44.17 -17.90 -5.14
N PRO A 43 44.34 -18.87 -4.21
CA PRO A 43 44.44 -20.30 -4.53
C PRO A 43 43.24 -20.87 -5.31
N GLY A 44 42.05 -20.29 -5.12
CA GLY A 44 40.83 -20.73 -5.82
C GLY A 44 40.72 -20.27 -7.27
N VAL A 45 41.33 -19.13 -7.63
CA VAL A 45 41.29 -18.56 -8.99
C VAL A 45 42.25 -19.30 -9.91
N ALA A 46 43.44 -19.65 -9.40
CA ALA A 46 44.41 -20.48 -10.10
C ALA A 46 43.83 -21.88 -10.44
N ALA A 47 43.07 -22.48 -9.52
CA ALA A 47 42.42 -23.77 -9.72
C ALA A 47 41.28 -23.71 -10.78
N LEU A 48 40.48 -22.64 -10.78
CA LEU A 48 39.44 -22.39 -11.79
C LEU A 48 40.04 -22.21 -13.20
N TYR A 49 41.16 -21.48 -13.29
CA TYR A 49 41.87 -21.25 -14.56
C TYR A 49 42.51 -22.55 -15.10
N GLU A 50 43.17 -23.34 -14.26
CA GLU A 50 43.81 -24.61 -14.65
C GLU A 50 42.79 -25.71 -15.02
N HIS A 51 41.63 -25.79 -14.35
CA HIS A 51 40.66 -26.87 -14.61
C HIS A 51 39.63 -26.58 -15.70
N HIS A 52 39.28 -25.32 -15.97
CA HIS A 52 38.21 -25.00 -16.92
C HIS A 52 38.65 -24.22 -18.16
N VAL A 53 39.68 -23.38 -18.06
CA VAL A 53 40.14 -22.51 -19.17
C VAL A 53 41.31 -23.15 -19.90
N ALA A 54 42.32 -23.65 -19.17
CA ALA A 54 43.52 -24.25 -19.75
C ALA A 54 43.27 -25.49 -20.65
N PRO A 55 42.30 -26.40 -20.37
CA PRO A 55 42.05 -27.56 -21.23
C PRO A 55 41.37 -27.22 -22.57
N ARG A 56 40.59 -26.13 -22.63
CA ARG A 56 39.94 -25.67 -23.87
C ARG A 56 40.95 -25.01 -24.81
N LEU A 57 41.91 -24.28 -24.24
CA LEU A 57 43.00 -23.63 -24.95
C LEU A 57 44.04 -24.59 -25.58
N GLN A 58 44.20 -25.81 -25.06
CA GLN A 58 45.11 -26.81 -25.64
C GLN A 58 44.59 -27.45 -26.95
N ASN A 59 43.31 -27.31 -27.27
CA ASN A 59 42.71 -27.92 -28.46
C ASN A 59 42.67 -27.00 -29.69
N ASP A 60 42.84 -25.68 -29.54
CA ASP A 60 42.88 -24.74 -30.66
C ASP A 60 44.32 -24.45 -31.09
N SER A 61 44.79 -25.22 -32.07
CA SER A 61 46.10 -25.03 -32.73
C SER A 61 46.10 -23.96 -33.83
N ALA A 62 45.04 -23.15 -33.90
CA ALA A 62 44.97 -21.96 -34.74
C ALA A 62 45.09 -20.72 -33.82
N GLY A 63 46.20 -19.98 -33.92
CA GLY A 63 46.39 -18.75 -33.14
C GLY A 63 45.21 -17.77 -33.30
N GLN A 64 44.95 -16.96 -32.26
CA GLN A 64 43.76 -16.11 -32.25
C GLN A 64 43.77 -15.11 -33.42
N PRO A 65 42.61 -14.84 -34.04
CA PRO A 65 42.52 -13.84 -35.08
C PRO A 65 42.90 -12.46 -34.53
N ALA A 66 43.79 -11.77 -35.25
CA ALA A 66 44.26 -10.44 -34.85
C ALA A 66 43.09 -9.44 -34.76
N PRO A 67 43.04 -8.57 -33.74
CA PRO A 67 41.95 -7.61 -33.59
C PRO A 67 41.82 -6.66 -34.80
N THR A 68 40.58 -6.37 -35.17
CA THR A 68 40.27 -5.46 -36.29
C THR A 68 40.79 -4.04 -36.01
N GLY A 69 40.81 -3.18 -37.04
CA GLY A 69 41.19 -1.77 -36.87
C GLY A 69 40.27 -1.02 -35.90
N GLU A 70 38.97 -1.36 -35.91
CA GLU A 70 37.97 -0.81 -34.99
C GLU A 70 38.19 -1.32 -33.56
N GLU A 71 38.45 -2.62 -33.35
CA GLU A 71 38.73 -3.17 -32.01
C GLU A 71 39.97 -2.54 -31.38
N ARG A 72 41.02 -2.28 -32.16
CA ARG A 72 42.22 -1.58 -31.67
C ARG A 72 41.95 -0.12 -31.30
N ALA A 73 41.06 0.56 -32.02
CA ALA A 73 40.66 1.93 -31.70
C ALA A 73 39.81 1.99 -30.44
N GLY A 74 38.83 1.09 -30.32
CA GLY A 74 38.03 0.92 -29.11
C GLY A 74 38.87 0.52 -27.89
N GLY A 75 39.84 -0.39 -28.06
CA GLY A 75 40.79 -0.74 -27.00
C GLY A 75 41.60 0.46 -26.49
N ARG A 76 41.99 1.40 -27.37
CA ARG A 76 42.63 2.66 -26.95
C ARG A 76 41.68 3.54 -26.15
N PHE A 77 40.42 3.63 -26.56
CA PHE A 77 39.39 4.36 -25.83
C PHE A 77 39.20 3.78 -24.41
N LEU A 78 38.97 2.47 -24.29
CA LEU A 78 38.81 1.81 -22.99
C LEU A 78 40.02 1.99 -22.08
N HIS A 79 41.23 1.82 -22.61
CA HIS A 79 42.46 2.02 -21.83
C HIS A 79 42.57 3.47 -21.31
N LYS A 80 42.30 4.46 -22.16
CA LYS A 80 42.38 5.88 -21.80
C LYS A 80 41.39 6.24 -20.69
N HIS A 81 40.20 5.62 -20.68
CA HIS A 81 39.13 5.91 -19.74
C HIS A 81 39.05 4.93 -18.55
N GLY A 82 40.05 4.05 -18.39
CA GLY A 82 40.13 3.12 -17.25
C GLY A 82 39.01 2.09 -17.20
N SER A 83 38.48 1.70 -18.36
CA SER A 83 37.34 0.79 -18.48
C SER A 83 37.71 -0.69 -18.50
N VAL A 84 39.00 -1.03 -18.32
CA VAL A 84 39.50 -2.41 -18.20
C VAL A 84 40.66 -2.40 -17.19
N ASP A 85 40.76 -3.43 -16.33
CA ASP A 85 41.87 -3.54 -15.38
C ASP A 85 43.19 -3.76 -16.13
N SER A 86 44.11 -2.82 -15.94
CA SER A 86 45.46 -2.91 -16.50
C SER A 86 46.22 -4.18 -16.10
N LYS A 87 46.01 -4.71 -14.88
CA LYS A 87 46.71 -5.92 -14.41
C LYS A 87 46.26 -7.16 -15.16
N GLU A 88 44.95 -7.34 -15.31
CA GLU A 88 44.36 -8.44 -16.09
C GLU A 88 44.84 -8.41 -17.55
N VAL A 89 44.87 -7.21 -18.15
CA VAL A 89 45.37 -7.00 -19.51
C VAL A 89 46.83 -7.42 -19.62
N GLU A 90 47.71 -7.01 -18.69
CA GLU A 90 49.12 -7.42 -18.73
C GLU A 90 49.30 -8.93 -18.54
N GLN A 91 48.52 -9.57 -17.67
CA GLN A 91 48.59 -11.01 -17.43
C GLN A 91 48.24 -11.80 -18.69
N VAL A 92 47.10 -11.47 -19.32
CA VAL A 92 46.67 -12.12 -20.56
C VAL A 92 47.64 -11.85 -21.70
N VAL A 93 48.13 -10.61 -21.84
CA VAL A 93 49.13 -10.28 -22.87
C VAL A 93 50.44 -11.01 -22.63
N GLY A 94 50.88 -11.16 -21.38
CA GLY A 94 52.05 -11.96 -21.01
C GLY A 94 51.88 -13.44 -21.40
N TYR A 95 50.69 -13.99 -21.15
CA TYR A 95 50.32 -15.34 -21.56
C TYR A 95 50.30 -15.52 -23.09
N LEU A 96 49.67 -14.60 -23.82
CA LEU A 96 49.63 -14.66 -25.29
C LEU A 96 51.04 -14.62 -25.89
N ARG A 97 51.90 -13.74 -25.38
CA ARG A 97 53.31 -13.63 -25.81
C ARG A 97 54.13 -14.88 -25.48
N SER A 98 53.94 -15.48 -24.30
CA SER A 98 54.66 -16.69 -23.93
C SER A 98 54.25 -17.90 -24.78
N ASN A 99 53.04 -17.88 -25.34
CA ASN A 99 52.51 -18.89 -26.27
C ASN A 99 52.75 -18.54 -27.75
N GLY A 100 53.58 -17.53 -28.05
CA GLY A 100 54.05 -17.24 -29.41
C GLY A 100 53.19 -16.24 -30.20
N GLU A 101 52.16 -15.64 -29.60
CA GLU A 101 51.42 -14.56 -30.25
C GLU A 101 52.19 -13.23 -30.22
N THR A 102 52.14 -12.50 -31.33
CA THR A 102 52.74 -11.16 -31.43
C THR A 102 51.72 -10.09 -31.04
N VAL A 103 51.77 -9.65 -29.79
CA VAL A 103 50.94 -8.54 -29.28
C VAL A 103 51.73 -7.23 -29.25
N PRO A 104 51.35 -6.18 -30.00
CA PRO A 104 52.04 -4.89 -29.96
C PRO A 104 52.06 -4.24 -28.56
N ASP A 105 53.12 -3.49 -28.23
CA ASP A 105 53.27 -2.83 -26.91
C ASP A 105 52.33 -1.64 -26.68
N LYS A 106 51.60 -1.18 -27.69
CA LYS A 106 50.68 -0.05 -27.53
C LYS A 106 49.51 -0.47 -26.66
N ALA A 107 49.18 0.34 -25.67
CA ALA A 107 48.19 -0.01 -24.65
C ALA A 107 46.81 -0.40 -25.21
N GLY A 108 46.30 0.29 -26.23
CA GLY A 108 45.03 -0.10 -26.84
C GLY A 108 45.08 -1.36 -27.70
N ASP A 109 46.24 -1.72 -28.25
CA ASP A 109 46.41 -3.02 -28.95
C ASP A 109 46.39 -4.15 -27.91
N ARG A 110 47.05 -3.96 -26.76
CA ARG A 110 46.99 -4.89 -25.62
C ARG A 110 45.57 -5.10 -25.10
N THR A 111 44.80 -4.03 -24.90
CA THR A 111 43.40 -4.11 -24.47
C THR A 111 42.53 -4.83 -25.51
N ALA A 112 42.74 -4.60 -26.81
CA ALA A 112 41.99 -5.30 -27.86
C ALA A 112 42.30 -6.81 -27.91
N HIS A 113 43.58 -7.20 -27.77
CA HIS A 113 43.95 -8.62 -27.66
C HIS A 113 43.40 -9.28 -26.39
N TYR A 114 43.38 -8.56 -25.27
CA TYR A 114 42.71 -9.04 -24.05
C TYR A 114 41.21 -9.30 -24.29
N LEU A 115 40.48 -8.37 -24.90
CA LEU A 115 39.04 -8.56 -25.16
C LEU A 115 38.77 -9.71 -26.13
N ASN A 116 39.60 -9.89 -27.17
CA ASN A 116 39.51 -11.06 -28.04
C ASN A 116 39.78 -12.36 -27.28
N PHE A 117 40.77 -12.37 -26.37
CA PHE A 117 41.01 -13.54 -25.52
C PHE A 117 39.82 -13.84 -24.61
N MET A 118 39.20 -12.81 -24.02
CA MET A 118 38.01 -12.97 -23.19
C MET A 118 36.83 -13.56 -23.99
N ALA A 119 36.64 -13.11 -25.23
CA ALA A 119 35.59 -13.64 -26.10
C ALA A 119 35.88 -15.08 -26.56
N GLU A 120 37.04 -15.32 -27.18
CA GLU A 120 37.32 -16.57 -27.88
C GLU A 120 37.78 -17.71 -26.95
N ALA A 121 38.56 -17.38 -25.92
CA ALA A 121 39.17 -18.39 -25.04
C ALA A 121 38.44 -18.56 -23.71
N VAL A 122 38.04 -17.45 -23.08
CA VAL A 122 37.36 -17.48 -21.78
C VAL A 122 35.86 -17.69 -21.93
N ASN A 123 35.31 -17.41 -23.12
CA ASN A 123 33.87 -17.44 -23.39
C ASN A 123 33.12 -16.51 -22.42
N ASP A 124 33.59 -15.26 -22.32
CA ASP A 124 33.01 -14.22 -21.48
C ASP A 124 31.57 -13.92 -21.92
N GLY A 125 30.61 -14.11 -21.01
CA GLY A 125 29.18 -14.16 -21.33
C GLY A 125 28.64 -12.88 -21.99
N ILE A 126 29.09 -11.70 -21.56
CA ILE A 126 28.67 -10.44 -22.18
C ILE A 126 29.22 -10.28 -23.60
N LEU A 127 30.37 -10.89 -23.90
CA LEU A 127 30.97 -10.82 -25.23
C LEU A 127 30.39 -11.86 -26.18
N THR A 128 30.14 -13.08 -25.69
CA THR A 128 29.78 -14.25 -26.51
C THR A 128 28.31 -14.66 -26.47
N GLY A 129 27.56 -14.20 -25.47
CA GLY A 129 26.18 -14.64 -25.23
C GLY A 129 26.08 -16.06 -24.66
N ASP A 130 27.18 -16.67 -24.20
CA ASP A 130 27.16 -18.03 -23.64
C ASP A 130 26.26 -18.15 -22.40
N PRO A 131 25.19 -18.96 -22.41
CA PRO A 131 24.18 -18.95 -21.35
C PRO A 131 24.73 -19.24 -19.95
N ASP A 132 25.71 -20.13 -19.82
CA ASP A 132 26.29 -20.48 -18.52
C ASP A 132 27.20 -19.36 -17.99
N SER A 133 27.96 -18.71 -18.87
CA SER A 133 28.81 -17.56 -18.55
C SER A 133 28.00 -16.32 -18.21
N VAL A 134 26.95 -16.04 -18.98
CA VAL A 134 25.98 -14.96 -18.73
C VAL A 134 25.35 -15.09 -17.36
N ARG A 135 24.82 -16.27 -17.03
CA ARG A 135 24.19 -16.51 -15.72
C ARG A 135 25.16 -16.24 -14.57
N ARG A 136 26.41 -16.71 -14.66
CA ARG A 136 27.44 -16.44 -13.64
C ARG A 136 27.72 -14.94 -13.48
N GLN A 137 27.81 -14.20 -14.58
CA GLN A 137 28.06 -12.76 -14.54
C GLN A 137 26.90 -12.00 -13.92
N ILE A 138 25.66 -12.37 -14.23
CA ILE A 138 24.47 -11.75 -13.65
C ILE A 138 24.40 -12.03 -12.14
N ASP A 139 24.53 -13.30 -11.73
CA ASP A 139 24.47 -13.68 -10.32
C ASP A 139 25.56 -13.01 -9.48
N ALA A 140 26.73 -12.72 -10.06
CA ALA A 140 27.81 -12.01 -9.38
C ALA A 140 27.49 -10.54 -9.06
N HIS A 141 26.52 -9.94 -9.75
CA HIS A 141 26.17 -8.52 -9.64
C HIS A 141 24.82 -8.29 -8.92
N VAL A 142 24.07 -9.33 -8.63
CA VAL A 142 22.83 -9.26 -7.85
C VAL A 142 23.15 -9.02 -6.38
N ILE A 143 22.36 -8.17 -5.72
CA ILE A 143 22.50 -7.86 -4.29
C ILE A 143 22.43 -9.13 -3.43
N LYS A 144 23.33 -9.23 -2.45
CA LYS A 144 23.32 -10.35 -1.50
C LYS A 144 22.28 -10.11 -0.41
N THR A 145 21.75 -11.20 0.14
CA THR A 145 20.76 -11.16 1.23
C THR A 145 21.26 -10.34 2.43
N GLU A 146 22.53 -10.48 2.78
CA GLU A 146 23.20 -9.78 3.88
C GLU A 146 23.49 -8.30 3.61
N ASP A 147 23.56 -7.90 2.34
CA ASP A 147 23.86 -6.51 1.93
C ASP A 147 22.59 -5.64 1.81
N VAL A 148 21.39 -6.24 1.88
CA VAL A 148 20.12 -5.50 1.84
C VAL A 148 19.96 -4.66 3.11
N PRO A 149 19.96 -3.31 3.01
CA PRO A 149 20.05 -2.45 4.18
C PRO A 149 18.73 -2.40 4.97
N GLU A 150 18.80 -2.21 6.29
CA GLU A 150 17.59 -2.09 7.13
C GLU A 150 16.72 -0.87 6.74
N SER A 151 17.32 0.15 6.11
CA SER A 151 16.59 1.29 5.56
C SER A 151 15.57 0.90 4.49
N TYR A 152 15.80 -0.19 3.73
CA TYR A 152 14.84 -0.71 2.77
C TYR A 152 13.58 -1.26 3.47
N PHE A 153 13.75 -2.07 4.51
CA PHE A 153 12.61 -2.59 5.29
C PHE A 153 11.92 -1.50 6.10
N ALA A 154 12.67 -0.52 6.61
CA ALA A 154 12.10 0.67 7.26
C ALA A 154 11.25 1.49 6.29
N LEU A 155 11.66 1.63 5.03
CA LEU A 155 10.87 2.26 3.99
C LEU A 155 9.58 1.48 3.72
N GLN A 156 9.63 0.14 3.64
CA GLN A 156 8.42 -0.67 3.47
C GLN A 156 7.43 -0.51 4.63
N ARG A 157 7.91 -0.50 5.89
CA ARG A 157 7.08 -0.22 7.06
C ARG A 157 6.45 1.18 6.99
N ARG A 158 7.22 2.17 6.57
CA ARG A 158 6.73 3.55 6.41
C ARG A 158 5.64 3.64 5.35
N ILE A 159 5.85 3.04 4.17
CA ILE A 159 4.85 3.03 3.08
C ILE A 159 3.56 2.36 3.55
N ALA A 160 3.67 1.20 4.21
CA ALA A 160 2.52 0.50 4.76
C ALA A 160 1.74 1.36 5.77
N ARG A 161 2.45 2.03 6.69
CA ARG A 161 1.84 2.96 7.65
C ARG A 161 1.19 4.16 6.97
N GLU A 162 1.84 4.75 5.96
CA GLU A 162 1.30 5.89 5.20
C GLU A 162 0.05 5.52 4.41
N GLN A 163 -0.03 4.29 3.90
CA GLN A 163 -1.20 3.68 3.25
C GLN A 163 -2.27 3.20 4.25
N GLY A 164 -2.05 3.31 5.56
CA GLY A 164 -3.02 2.92 6.57
C GLY A 164 -3.15 1.42 6.78
N HIS A 165 -2.11 0.63 6.44
CA HIS A 165 -1.94 -0.75 6.90
C HIS A 165 -1.51 -0.84 8.37
N GLY A 166 -1.26 0.30 9.01
CA GLY A 166 -0.82 0.39 10.41
C GLY A 166 0.66 0.06 10.60
N ASP A 167 1.02 -0.24 11.84
CA ASP A 167 2.38 -0.65 12.21
C ASP A 167 2.58 -2.13 11.88
N ILE A 168 3.04 -2.39 10.66
CA ILE A 168 3.32 -3.76 10.22
C ILE A 168 4.65 -4.25 10.80
N GLU A 169 4.65 -5.50 11.27
CA GLU A 169 5.89 -6.23 11.55
C GLU A 169 6.37 -6.91 10.28
N ILE A 170 7.62 -6.65 9.88
CA ILE A 170 8.25 -7.37 8.76
C ILE A 170 8.78 -8.70 9.29
N THR A 171 8.00 -9.77 9.10
CA THR A 171 8.37 -11.12 9.52
C THR A 171 9.58 -11.64 8.73
N PRO A 172 10.30 -12.68 9.23
CA PRO A 172 11.40 -13.29 8.48
C PRO A 172 11.01 -13.78 7.07
N ASP A 173 9.80 -14.30 6.91
CA ASP A 173 9.31 -14.77 5.61
C ASP A 173 9.00 -13.62 4.66
N MET A 174 8.37 -12.54 5.15
CA MET A 174 8.18 -11.32 4.35
C MET A 174 9.52 -10.71 3.95
N LYS A 175 10.49 -10.69 4.88
CA LYS A 175 11.85 -10.19 4.61
C LYS A 175 12.47 -10.97 3.46
N ARG A 176 12.38 -12.30 3.50
CA ARG A 176 12.87 -13.20 2.45
C ARG A 176 12.20 -12.91 1.11
N GLN A 177 10.87 -12.81 1.07
CA GLN A 177 10.12 -12.53 -0.16
C GLN A 177 10.48 -11.17 -0.77
N LEU A 178 10.66 -10.13 0.04
CA LEU A 178 11.08 -8.81 -0.42
C LEU A 178 12.49 -8.83 -1.01
N ILE A 179 13.42 -9.58 -0.38
CA ILE A 179 14.79 -9.77 -0.88
C ILE A 179 14.75 -10.54 -2.20
N GLU A 180 14.02 -11.66 -2.26
CA GLU A 180 13.88 -12.49 -3.46
C GLU A 180 13.30 -11.67 -4.62
N ALA A 181 12.29 -10.83 -4.36
CA ALA A 181 11.71 -9.93 -5.36
C ALA A 181 12.74 -8.91 -5.88
N ALA A 182 13.49 -8.26 -4.99
CA ALA A 182 14.52 -7.32 -5.39
C ALA A 182 15.65 -7.97 -6.21
N GLN A 183 16.07 -9.18 -5.80
CA GLN A 183 17.08 -9.96 -6.53
C GLN A 183 16.57 -10.40 -7.90
N ALA A 184 15.31 -10.85 -8.00
CA ALA A 184 14.69 -11.22 -9.26
C ALA A 184 14.56 -10.01 -10.21
N ASP A 185 14.16 -8.85 -9.69
CA ASP A 185 14.10 -7.61 -10.45
C ASP A 185 15.50 -7.19 -10.98
N GLN A 186 16.55 -7.34 -10.16
CA GLN A 186 17.93 -7.10 -10.59
C GLN A 186 18.39 -8.09 -11.67
N ARG A 187 18.16 -9.40 -11.49
CA ARG A 187 18.47 -10.43 -12.50
C ARG A 187 17.78 -10.13 -13.82
N GLY A 188 16.45 -9.98 -13.80
CA GLY A 188 15.67 -9.73 -15.02
C GLY A 188 16.01 -8.40 -15.69
N SER A 189 16.49 -7.39 -14.95
CA SER A 189 17.00 -6.16 -15.56
C SER A 189 18.34 -6.37 -16.29
N LEU A 190 19.26 -7.18 -15.73
CA LEU A 190 20.54 -7.50 -16.36
C LEU A 190 20.39 -8.48 -17.53
N ASP A 191 19.50 -9.47 -17.42
CA ASP A 191 19.25 -10.46 -18.47
C ASP A 191 19.01 -9.78 -19.82
N LYS A 192 18.20 -8.73 -19.86
CA LYS A 192 17.92 -7.95 -21.08
C LYS A 192 19.16 -7.32 -21.70
N TRP A 193 20.07 -6.81 -20.87
CA TRP A 193 21.32 -6.21 -21.35
C TRP A 193 22.22 -7.27 -21.97
N VAL A 194 22.35 -8.42 -21.31
CA VAL A 194 23.24 -9.48 -21.77
C VAL A 194 22.68 -10.21 -22.98
N GLU A 195 21.38 -10.49 -23.01
CA GLU A 195 20.70 -11.05 -24.19
C GLU A 195 20.91 -10.17 -25.42
N TYR A 196 20.80 -8.84 -25.26
CA TYR A 196 20.95 -7.92 -26.39
C TYR A 196 22.41 -7.71 -26.81
N LEU A 197 23.33 -7.54 -25.85
CA LEU A 197 24.75 -7.30 -26.16
C LEU A 197 25.47 -8.59 -26.60
N GLY A 198 25.12 -9.74 -26.01
CA GLY A 198 25.72 -11.04 -26.30
C GLY A 198 25.08 -11.80 -27.46
N GLY A 199 23.83 -11.50 -27.83
CA GLY A 199 23.09 -12.20 -28.88
C GLY A 199 23.40 -11.75 -30.32
N ASP A 200 22.90 -12.52 -31.28
CA ASP A 200 23.08 -12.28 -32.72
C ASP A 200 22.48 -10.94 -33.21
N ASP A 201 21.47 -10.44 -32.49
CA ASP A 201 20.71 -9.23 -32.82
C ASP A 201 21.47 -7.92 -32.51
N GLY A 202 22.50 -7.97 -31.64
CA GLY A 202 23.28 -6.81 -31.20
C GLY A 202 24.73 -6.89 -31.68
N SER A 203 24.98 -6.62 -32.96
CA SER A 203 26.31 -6.71 -33.56
C SER A 203 27.26 -5.55 -33.17
N TYR A 204 27.45 -5.32 -31.86
CA TYR A 204 28.42 -4.35 -31.34
C TYR A 204 29.83 -4.98 -31.24
N PRO A 205 30.90 -4.20 -31.44
CA PRO A 205 32.26 -4.66 -31.21
C PRO A 205 32.53 -4.92 -29.72
N ASN A 206 33.47 -5.82 -29.42
CA ASN A 206 33.74 -6.30 -28.05
C ASN A 206 34.06 -5.15 -27.09
N TRP A 207 34.80 -4.15 -27.56
CA TRP A 207 35.10 -2.97 -26.76
C TRP A 207 33.86 -2.19 -26.31
N PHE A 208 32.83 -2.10 -27.16
CA PHE A 208 31.62 -1.35 -26.83
C PHE A 208 30.69 -2.17 -25.92
N LYS A 209 30.58 -3.49 -26.15
CA LYS A 209 29.87 -4.40 -25.23
C LYS A 209 30.42 -4.26 -23.81
N ARG A 210 31.75 -4.30 -23.67
CA ARG A 210 32.42 -4.11 -22.38
C ARG A 210 32.21 -2.71 -21.79
N TYR A 211 32.32 -1.67 -22.62
CA TYR A 211 32.09 -0.28 -22.20
C TYR A 211 30.71 -0.05 -21.59
N ALA A 212 29.67 -0.53 -22.28
CA ALA A 212 28.29 -0.40 -21.85
C ALA A 212 28.03 -1.20 -20.57
N TRP A 213 28.41 -2.48 -20.56
CA TRP A 213 28.20 -3.38 -19.42
C TRP A 213 28.87 -2.90 -18.13
N ASP A 214 30.18 -2.63 -18.16
CA ASP A 214 30.94 -2.19 -16.97
C ASP A 214 30.43 -0.85 -16.43
N SER A 215 29.78 -0.06 -17.28
CA SER A 215 29.14 1.19 -16.88
C SER A 215 27.77 0.96 -16.26
N VAL A 216 26.89 0.20 -16.92
CA VAL A 216 25.54 -0.14 -16.42
C VAL A 216 25.62 -0.77 -15.04
N LEU A 217 26.63 -1.60 -14.80
CA LEU A 217 26.89 -2.23 -13.49
C LEU A 217 27.16 -1.23 -12.34
N LYS A 218 27.41 0.05 -12.65
CA LYS A 218 27.71 1.13 -11.69
C LYS A 218 26.60 2.19 -11.63
N LEU A 219 25.55 2.05 -12.44
CA LEU A 219 24.43 2.99 -12.50
C LEU A 219 23.26 2.52 -11.63
N GLY A 220 22.71 3.44 -10.84
CA GLY A 220 21.47 3.28 -10.09
C GLY A 220 20.25 3.76 -10.89
N ALA A 221 19.20 4.16 -10.19
CA ALA A 221 17.97 4.65 -10.79
C ALA A 221 18.20 5.91 -11.66
N TYR A 222 17.39 6.07 -12.71
CA TYR A 222 17.40 7.26 -13.54
C TYR A 222 16.56 8.38 -12.91
N ASP A 223 17.19 9.51 -12.63
CA ASP A 223 16.55 10.75 -12.20
C ASP A 223 16.16 11.57 -13.43
N LYS A 224 14.86 11.58 -13.75
CA LYS A 224 14.29 12.30 -14.91
C LYS A 224 14.46 13.82 -14.80
N GLU A 225 14.35 14.39 -13.60
CA GLU A 225 14.44 15.84 -13.43
C GLU A 225 15.86 16.34 -13.67
N LYS A 226 16.85 15.54 -13.24
CA LYS A 226 18.27 15.85 -13.40
C LYS A 226 18.88 15.25 -14.65
N ALA A 227 18.09 14.51 -15.45
CA ALA A 227 18.53 13.78 -16.63
C ALA A 227 19.82 12.99 -16.41
N LYS A 228 19.90 12.23 -15.30
CA LYS A 228 21.11 11.49 -14.93
C LYS A 228 20.78 10.24 -14.13
N PHE A 229 21.69 9.27 -14.17
CA PHE A 229 21.62 8.10 -13.29
C PHE A 229 22.29 8.40 -11.95
N ASP A 230 21.70 7.87 -10.88
CA ASP A 230 22.39 7.77 -9.60
C ASP A 230 23.53 6.75 -9.67
N ARG A 231 24.38 6.72 -8.64
CA ARG A 231 25.43 5.70 -8.51
C ARG A 231 24.91 4.54 -7.67
N ARG A 232 25.21 3.31 -8.08
CA ARG A 232 24.93 2.12 -7.24
C ARG A 232 26.16 1.66 -6.47
N ASP A 233 25.90 0.99 -5.36
CA ASP A 233 26.83 0.27 -4.51
C ASP A 233 26.26 -1.11 -4.15
N ASN A 234 26.96 -1.86 -3.30
CA ASN A 234 26.55 -3.20 -2.87
C ASN A 234 25.25 -3.23 -2.06
N THR A 235 24.79 -2.09 -1.52
CA THR A 235 23.54 -1.98 -0.76
C THR A 235 22.34 -1.54 -1.60
N THR A 236 22.56 -1.30 -2.90
CA THR A 236 21.52 -0.79 -3.80
C THR A 236 20.53 -1.90 -4.15
N VAL A 237 19.29 -1.75 -3.67
CA VAL A 237 18.19 -2.71 -3.89
C VAL A 237 17.48 -2.52 -5.24
N ALA A 238 17.59 -1.33 -5.83
CA ALA A 238 16.93 -1.01 -7.10
C ALA A 238 17.44 -1.89 -8.27
N ALA A 239 16.56 -2.14 -9.24
CA ALA A 239 16.91 -2.76 -10.51
C ALA A 239 17.95 -1.93 -11.28
N TYR A 240 18.67 -2.57 -12.21
CA TYR A 240 19.60 -1.86 -13.10
C TYR A 240 18.85 -0.95 -14.07
N PRO A 241 19.54 0.07 -14.63
CA PRO A 241 18.97 0.87 -15.71
C PRO A 241 18.40 0.01 -16.81
N GLU A 242 17.33 0.50 -17.39
CA GLU A 242 16.69 -0.18 -18.48
C GLU A 242 17.47 -0.08 -19.79
N LEU A 243 17.44 -1.14 -20.59
CA LEU A 243 17.94 -1.16 -21.96
C LEU A 243 16.94 -0.47 -22.91
N ASN A 244 17.36 0.64 -23.49
CA ASN A 244 16.75 1.29 -24.63
C ASN A 244 17.69 1.10 -25.83
N ARG A 245 17.24 0.28 -26.79
CA ARG A 245 18.07 -0.15 -27.93
C ARG A 245 18.48 1.00 -28.84
N GLU A 246 17.60 2.00 -29.01
CA GLU A 246 17.86 3.19 -29.82
C GLU A 246 18.85 4.13 -29.13
N ALA A 247 18.68 4.36 -27.83
CA ALA A 247 19.62 5.16 -27.04
C ALA A 247 21.01 4.52 -26.99
N LEU A 248 21.06 3.18 -26.91
CA LEU A 248 22.32 2.44 -26.95
C LEU A 248 23.00 2.53 -28.33
N ALA A 249 22.23 2.43 -29.42
CA ALA A 249 22.74 2.60 -30.78
C ALA A 249 23.26 4.02 -31.01
N TYR A 250 22.52 5.04 -30.55
CA TYR A 250 22.96 6.43 -30.56
C TYR A 250 24.28 6.62 -29.78
N ALA A 251 24.37 6.03 -28.59
CA ALA A 251 25.58 6.09 -27.78
C ALA A 251 26.78 5.45 -28.48
N TYR A 252 26.59 4.27 -29.10
CA TYR A 252 27.62 3.60 -29.89
C TYR A 252 28.09 4.46 -31.06
N ASP A 253 27.16 4.92 -31.91
CA ASP A 253 27.47 5.71 -33.10
C ASP A 253 28.21 6.99 -32.74
N THR A 254 27.81 7.64 -31.66
CA THR A 254 28.44 8.89 -31.20
C THR A 254 29.87 8.64 -30.68
N VAL A 255 30.09 7.59 -29.89
CA VAL A 255 31.44 7.22 -29.41
C VAL A 255 32.31 6.80 -30.59
N LYS A 256 31.77 6.03 -31.54
CA LYS A 256 32.47 5.59 -32.75
C LYS A 256 32.92 6.79 -33.59
N LYS A 257 32.01 7.71 -33.92
CA LYS A 257 32.34 8.92 -34.69
C LYS A 257 33.46 9.72 -34.02
N PHE A 258 33.35 9.98 -32.73
CA PHE A 258 34.29 10.84 -32.01
C PHE A 258 35.64 10.18 -31.71
N HIS A 259 35.65 8.95 -31.16
CA HIS A 259 36.88 8.30 -30.67
C HIS A 259 37.50 7.29 -31.64
N VAL A 260 36.71 6.71 -32.55
CA VAL A 260 37.20 5.71 -33.53
C VAL A 260 37.49 6.36 -34.88
N LEU A 261 36.55 7.15 -35.41
CA LEU A 261 36.67 7.80 -36.72
C LEU A 261 37.35 9.18 -36.65
N GLY A 262 37.37 9.82 -35.48
CA GLY A 262 37.98 11.13 -35.27
C GLY A 262 37.18 12.29 -35.87
N GLU A 263 35.87 12.11 -36.03
CA GLU A 263 34.94 13.11 -36.54
C GLU A 263 34.61 14.16 -35.46
N THR A 264 34.25 15.36 -35.89
CA THR A 264 33.80 16.44 -34.99
C THR A 264 32.32 16.29 -34.69
N VAL A 265 31.95 16.46 -33.43
CA VAL A 265 30.55 16.49 -32.98
C VAL A 265 30.17 17.94 -32.71
N ASP A 266 29.22 18.48 -33.48
CA ASP A 266 28.80 19.89 -33.42
C ASP A 266 27.79 20.15 -32.30
N GLU A 267 28.12 19.71 -31.08
CA GLU A 267 27.35 19.98 -29.87
C GLU A 267 28.31 20.08 -28.66
N PRO A 268 28.44 21.25 -28.00
CA PRO A 268 29.42 21.45 -26.93
C PRO A 268 29.21 20.56 -25.70
N GLN A 269 27.95 20.31 -25.32
CA GLN A 269 27.62 19.49 -24.16
C GLN A 269 27.94 18.02 -24.42
N LEU A 270 27.52 17.49 -25.56
CA LEU A 270 27.83 16.13 -26.00
C LEU A 270 29.34 15.92 -26.18
N THR A 271 30.06 16.89 -26.77
CA THR A 271 31.52 16.85 -26.90
C THR A 271 32.20 16.73 -25.53
N GLN A 272 31.68 17.43 -24.51
CA GLN A 272 32.22 17.33 -23.16
C GLN A 272 31.96 15.95 -22.55
N ILE A 273 30.76 15.40 -22.70
CA ILE A 273 30.42 14.04 -22.25
C ILE A 273 31.34 12.99 -22.90
N LEU A 274 31.58 13.11 -24.21
CA LEU A 274 32.45 12.21 -24.97
C LEU A 274 33.91 12.31 -24.52
N LYS A 275 34.40 13.51 -24.20
CA LYS A 275 35.75 13.72 -23.66
C LYS A 275 35.93 13.13 -22.27
N GLU A 276 34.88 13.11 -21.46
CA GLU A 276 34.89 12.47 -20.14
C GLU A 276 34.81 10.94 -20.25
N GLY A 277 34.19 10.43 -21.31
CA GLY A 277 34.00 8.98 -21.54
C GLY A 277 32.93 8.36 -20.64
N SER A 278 32.03 9.16 -20.06
CA SER A 278 30.98 8.67 -19.16
C SER A 278 29.81 8.07 -19.94
N PHE A 279 29.69 6.74 -19.94
CA PHE A 279 28.56 6.06 -20.58
C PHE A 279 27.24 6.48 -19.94
N GLY A 280 27.14 6.55 -18.61
CA GLY A 280 25.89 6.93 -17.95
C GLY A 280 25.37 8.31 -18.36
N ARG A 281 26.26 9.30 -18.53
CA ARG A 281 25.87 10.64 -19.03
C ARG A 281 25.50 10.61 -20.51
N LEU A 282 26.26 9.87 -21.32
CA LEU A 282 25.97 9.72 -22.74
C LEU A 282 24.65 9.01 -22.98
N TYR A 283 24.41 7.94 -22.23
CA TYR A 283 23.20 7.13 -22.32
C TYR A 283 21.99 7.90 -21.79
N ALA A 284 22.14 8.71 -20.74
CA ALA A 284 21.10 9.63 -20.30
C ALA A 284 20.75 10.68 -21.36
N HIS A 285 21.76 11.28 -22.01
CA HIS A 285 21.57 12.20 -23.14
C HIS A 285 20.89 11.49 -24.31
N ALA A 286 21.37 10.31 -24.69
CA ALA A 286 20.79 9.49 -25.75
C ALA A 286 19.32 9.15 -25.48
N ILE A 287 18.97 8.76 -24.24
CA ILE A 287 17.59 8.52 -23.84
C ILE A 287 16.76 9.79 -24.06
N MET A 288 17.24 10.97 -23.69
CA MET A 288 16.50 12.22 -23.95
C MET A 288 16.32 12.53 -25.44
N GLU A 289 17.32 12.22 -26.26
CA GLU A 289 17.26 12.49 -27.71
C GLU A 289 16.34 11.50 -28.46
N VAL A 290 16.29 10.24 -28.03
CA VAL A 290 15.50 9.19 -28.71
C VAL A 290 14.12 8.96 -28.08
N THR A 291 13.93 9.33 -26.81
CA THR A 291 12.60 9.25 -26.20
C THR A 291 11.78 10.42 -26.72
N PRO A 292 10.61 10.19 -27.34
CA PRO A 292 9.78 11.25 -27.88
C PRO A 292 9.20 12.11 -26.76
N ASP A 293 9.97 13.12 -26.36
CA ASP A 293 9.65 14.05 -25.27
C ASP A 293 9.45 15.46 -25.82
N SER A 294 8.71 15.56 -26.92
CA SER A 294 8.15 16.85 -27.30
C SER A 294 7.15 17.28 -26.20
N LEU A 295 7.13 18.57 -25.86
CA LEU A 295 6.08 19.16 -25.01
C LEU A 295 4.66 18.86 -25.53
N GLU A 296 4.50 18.55 -26.82
CA GLU A 296 3.24 18.11 -27.41
C GLU A 296 2.86 16.69 -27.01
N SER A 297 3.82 15.75 -26.97
CA SER A 297 3.62 14.35 -26.56
C SER A 297 3.15 14.25 -25.10
N ARG A 298 3.64 15.12 -24.21
CA ARG A 298 3.22 15.17 -22.79
C ARG A 298 1.78 15.68 -22.60
N ASN A 299 1.32 16.53 -23.52
CA ASN A 299 -0.06 17.06 -23.54
C ASN A 299 -1.04 16.13 -24.25
N GLU A 300 -0.56 15.14 -25.02
CA GLU A 300 -1.41 14.14 -25.64
C GLU A 300 -1.92 13.16 -24.57
N VAL A 301 -3.23 13.20 -24.34
CA VAL A 301 -3.91 12.35 -23.36
C VAL A 301 -4.77 11.28 -24.03
N ARG A 302 -4.92 11.30 -25.36
CA ARG A 302 -5.69 10.28 -26.08
C ARG A 302 -4.92 8.96 -26.06
N GLY A 303 -5.66 7.90 -25.83
CA GLY A 303 -5.12 6.57 -25.59
C GLY A 303 -6.21 5.57 -25.25
N SER A 304 -5.80 4.39 -24.81
CA SER A 304 -6.73 3.33 -24.42
C SER A 304 -6.24 2.52 -23.22
N TRP A 305 -7.22 1.94 -22.51
CA TRP A 305 -6.98 1.00 -21.43
C TRP A 305 -6.73 -0.40 -22.01
N THR A 306 -5.61 -1.01 -21.64
CA THR A 306 -5.35 -2.43 -21.87
C THR A 306 -5.53 -3.20 -20.56
N LEU A 307 -6.24 -4.33 -20.64
CA LEU A 307 -6.43 -5.27 -19.54
C LEU A 307 -5.47 -6.46 -19.69
N PHE A 308 -4.76 -6.76 -18.62
CA PHE A 308 -4.02 -7.99 -18.39
C PHE A 308 -4.76 -8.79 -17.32
N ASN A 309 -5.42 -9.87 -17.72
CA ASN A 309 -6.25 -10.66 -16.80
C ASN A 309 -5.42 -11.34 -15.70
N GLN A 310 -6.02 -11.54 -14.54
CA GLN A 310 -5.49 -12.35 -13.46
C GLN A 310 -5.06 -13.73 -13.99
N THR A 311 -3.81 -14.12 -13.75
CA THR A 311 -3.27 -15.38 -14.24
C THR A 311 -2.00 -15.79 -13.50
N THR A 312 -1.70 -17.09 -13.55
CA THR A 312 -0.40 -17.66 -13.16
C THR A 312 0.48 -17.96 -14.38
N ASP A 313 0.05 -17.60 -15.60
CA ASP A 313 0.84 -17.80 -16.82
C ASP A 313 1.96 -16.75 -16.95
N PRO A 314 3.24 -17.14 -16.88
CA PRO A 314 4.37 -16.22 -16.98
C PRO A 314 4.43 -15.47 -18.32
N ARG A 315 3.77 -15.95 -19.37
CA ARG A 315 3.71 -15.25 -20.67
C ARG A 315 2.97 -13.92 -20.58
N THR A 316 1.91 -13.85 -19.78
CA THR A 316 1.15 -12.61 -19.60
C THR A 316 1.93 -11.63 -18.75
N ALA A 317 2.62 -12.12 -17.71
CA ALA A 317 3.55 -11.33 -16.91
C ALA A 317 4.66 -10.73 -17.79
N ARG A 318 5.26 -11.51 -18.70
CA ARG A 318 6.22 -11.00 -19.70
C ARG A 318 5.66 -9.94 -20.62
N ARG A 319 4.42 -10.12 -21.09
CA ARG A 319 3.78 -9.11 -21.95
C ARG A 319 3.51 -7.81 -21.21
N LEU A 320 2.97 -7.89 -19.99
CA LEU A 320 2.75 -6.72 -19.14
C LEU A 320 4.09 -6.03 -18.86
N SER A 321 5.04 -6.78 -18.30
CA SER A 321 6.39 -6.31 -18.00
C SER A 321 7.05 -5.67 -19.24
N GLY A 322 7.08 -6.35 -20.38
CA GLY A 322 7.63 -5.85 -21.64
C GLY A 322 6.93 -4.61 -22.19
N SER A 323 5.62 -4.46 -21.99
CA SER A 323 4.89 -3.25 -22.41
C SER A 323 5.13 -2.02 -21.53
N LEU A 324 5.66 -2.23 -20.32
CA LEU A 324 6.03 -1.14 -19.40
C LEU A 324 7.49 -0.74 -19.53
N GLN A 325 8.28 -1.66 -20.07
CA GLN A 325 9.70 -1.50 -20.30
C GLN A 325 9.97 -0.49 -21.42
N GLY A 326 10.96 0.35 -21.22
CA GLY A 326 11.44 1.39 -22.12
C GLY A 326 10.82 2.76 -21.86
N HIS A 327 9.78 2.82 -21.01
CA HIS A 327 8.99 4.03 -20.77
C HIS A 327 9.34 4.74 -19.46
N GLY A 328 10.27 4.19 -18.67
CA GLY A 328 10.75 4.81 -17.44
C GLY A 328 9.62 5.09 -16.44
N THR A 329 8.61 4.24 -16.35
CA THR A 329 7.41 4.45 -15.53
C THR A 329 7.72 4.55 -14.03
N GLY A 330 8.85 3.99 -13.59
CA GLY A 330 9.21 3.86 -12.18
C GLY A 330 8.40 2.78 -11.45
N TRP A 331 7.59 2.00 -12.16
CA TRP A 331 6.79 0.91 -11.59
C TRP A 331 7.60 -0.36 -11.44
N CYS A 332 7.55 -0.98 -10.26
CA CYS A 332 8.14 -2.31 -10.05
C CYS A 332 7.53 -3.39 -10.97
N THR A 333 6.30 -3.20 -11.46
CA THR A 333 5.64 -4.06 -12.46
C THR A 333 6.39 -4.13 -13.79
N ALA A 334 7.33 -3.23 -14.06
CA ALA A 334 8.26 -3.38 -15.18
C ALA A 334 9.20 -4.59 -15.02
N GLY A 335 9.37 -5.13 -13.80
CA GLY A 335 10.00 -6.42 -13.51
C GLY A 335 9.02 -7.59 -13.66
N GLU A 336 9.47 -8.69 -14.28
CA GLU A 336 8.61 -9.85 -14.60
C GLU A 336 8.08 -10.55 -13.34
N SER A 337 8.91 -10.76 -12.31
CA SER A 337 8.53 -11.38 -11.04
C SER A 337 7.45 -10.57 -10.31
N THR A 338 7.59 -9.25 -10.32
CA THR A 338 6.60 -8.35 -9.73
C THR A 338 5.30 -8.34 -10.54
N ALA A 339 5.39 -8.32 -11.88
CA ALA A 339 4.22 -8.44 -12.74
C ALA A 339 3.48 -9.76 -12.53
N GLU A 340 4.22 -10.86 -12.39
CA GLU A 340 3.67 -12.18 -12.08
C GLU A 340 2.94 -12.17 -10.74
N ALA A 341 3.59 -11.75 -9.66
CA ALA A 341 2.96 -11.71 -8.33
C ALA A 341 1.69 -10.85 -8.31
N GLN A 342 1.68 -9.73 -9.03
CA GLN A 342 0.51 -8.84 -9.11
C GLN A 342 -0.62 -9.46 -9.94
N LEU A 343 -0.30 -10.11 -11.07
CA LEU A 343 -1.28 -10.81 -11.90
C LEU A 343 -1.82 -12.09 -11.24
N GLN A 344 -1.09 -12.70 -10.31
CA GLN A 344 -1.64 -13.77 -9.47
C GLN A 344 -2.69 -13.23 -8.49
N GLY A 345 -2.52 -11.99 -8.00
CA GLY A 345 -3.40 -11.33 -7.06
C GLY A 345 -4.68 -10.74 -7.67
N GLY A 346 -4.67 -10.35 -8.94
CA GLY A 346 -5.83 -9.81 -9.65
C GLY A 346 -5.50 -9.30 -11.06
N ASP A 347 -6.51 -8.77 -11.74
CA ASP A 347 -6.34 -8.09 -13.03
C ASP A 347 -5.42 -6.87 -12.92
N PHE A 348 -4.79 -6.51 -14.03
CA PHE A 348 -3.96 -5.32 -14.14
C PHE A 348 -4.37 -4.50 -15.35
N TYR A 349 -4.64 -3.21 -15.14
CA TYR A 349 -4.98 -2.28 -16.20
C TYR A 349 -3.85 -1.29 -16.42
N VAL A 350 -3.55 -0.98 -17.68
CA VAL A 350 -2.62 0.09 -18.03
C VAL A 350 -3.27 1.00 -19.06
N TYR A 351 -3.23 2.30 -18.83
CA TYR A 351 -3.62 3.30 -19.81
C TYR A 351 -2.39 3.69 -20.63
N TYR A 352 -2.46 3.47 -21.93
CA TYR A 352 -1.41 3.86 -22.86
C TYR A 352 -1.88 5.04 -23.69
N THR A 353 -1.12 6.13 -23.71
CA THR A 353 -1.31 7.24 -24.64
C THR A 353 -0.62 6.97 -25.97
N ARG A 354 -1.03 7.75 -26.97
CA ARG A 354 -0.47 7.67 -28.32
C ARG A 354 0.99 8.08 -28.37
N ASP A 355 1.80 7.29 -29.05
CA ASP A 355 3.11 7.66 -29.53
C ASP A 355 3.04 8.55 -30.79
N GLU A 356 4.20 8.91 -31.33
CA GLU A 356 4.33 9.73 -32.53
C GLU A 356 3.75 9.05 -33.79
N ASP A 357 3.66 7.71 -33.80
CA ASP A 357 3.01 6.93 -34.85
C ASP A 357 1.48 6.85 -34.66
N GLY A 358 0.95 7.43 -33.59
CA GLY A 358 -0.47 7.41 -33.23
C GLY A 358 -0.95 6.09 -32.62
N LYS A 359 -0.04 5.21 -32.18
CA LYS A 359 -0.36 3.94 -31.51
C LYS A 359 -0.35 4.12 -30.00
N ASP A 360 -1.30 3.50 -29.31
CA ASP A 360 -1.42 3.57 -27.85
C ASP A 360 -0.36 2.68 -27.18
N THR A 361 0.87 3.18 -27.04
CA THR A 361 2.04 2.41 -26.57
C THR A 361 2.73 3.04 -25.37
N ILE A 362 2.42 4.29 -24.99
CA ILE A 362 3.11 5.00 -23.90
C ILE A 362 2.32 4.84 -22.58
N PRO A 363 2.75 4.01 -21.63
CA PRO A 363 2.04 3.80 -20.36
C PRO A 363 2.10 5.06 -19.48
N ARG A 364 0.95 5.52 -18.99
CA ARG A 364 0.85 6.69 -18.10
C ARG A 364 0.13 6.44 -16.78
N VAL A 365 -0.75 5.45 -16.75
CA VAL A 365 -1.51 5.08 -15.55
C VAL A 365 -1.58 3.56 -15.45
N ALA A 366 -1.36 3.02 -14.25
CA ALA A 366 -1.60 1.62 -13.94
C ALA A 366 -2.64 1.49 -12.83
N VAL A 367 -3.55 0.52 -12.96
CA VAL A 367 -4.50 0.12 -11.91
C VAL A 367 -4.31 -1.36 -11.63
N ARG A 368 -3.88 -1.69 -10.42
CA ARG A 368 -3.72 -3.06 -9.94
C ARG A 368 -4.97 -3.48 -9.17
N MET A 369 -5.55 -4.61 -9.54
CA MET A 369 -6.62 -5.24 -8.77
C MET A 369 -6.04 -6.26 -7.78
N GLN A 370 -6.73 -6.48 -6.67
CA GLN A 370 -6.47 -7.58 -5.73
C GLN A 370 -7.80 -8.18 -5.32
N ALA A 371 -7.94 -9.51 -5.43
CA ALA A 371 -9.16 -10.21 -5.03
C ALA A 371 -10.45 -9.61 -5.68
N GLY A 372 -10.33 -9.12 -6.91
CA GLY A 372 -11.44 -8.54 -7.68
C GLY A 372 -11.75 -7.07 -7.43
N GLU A 373 -11.04 -6.39 -6.52
CA GLU A 373 -11.22 -4.95 -6.23
C GLU A 373 -9.98 -4.12 -6.58
N VAL A 374 -10.17 -2.82 -6.84
CA VAL A 374 -9.05 -1.88 -7.03
C VAL A 374 -8.20 -1.82 -5.76
N ALA A 375 -6.93 -2.21 -5.88
CA ALA A 375 -5.98 -2.25 -4.78
C ALA A 375 -4.95 -1.12 -4.84
N GLU A 376 -4.59 -0.66 -6.04
CA GLU A 376 -3.55 0.35 -6.22
C GLU A 376 -3.68 1.06 -7.56
N VAL A 377 -3.33 2.35 -7.58
CA VAL A 377 -3.30 3.21 -8.77
C VAL A 377 -1.97 3.95 -8.76
N ARG A 378 -1.24 3.87 -9.87
CA ARG A 378 0.09 4.48 -10.03
C ARG A 378 0.13 5.33 -11.30
N GLY A 379 0.84 6.45 -11.23
CA GLY A 379 1.23 7.23 -12.40
C GLY A 379 2.74 7.24 -12.60
N VAL A 380 3.21 8.01 -13.57
CA VAL A 380 4.62 7.98 -14.03
C VAL A 380 5.49 9.14 -13.52
N LEU A 381 4.96 9.96 -12.61
CA LEU A 381 5.72 11.03 -11.93
C LEU A 381 6.64 10.45 -10.83
N PRO A 382 7.56 11.26 -10.25
CA PRO A 382 8.35 10.83 -9.09
C PRO A 382 7.45 10.26 -7.98
N SER A 383 7.94 9.23 -7.29
CA SER A 383 7.16 8.46 -6.31
C SER A 383 5.91 7.77 -6.88
N GLN A 384 5.85 7.57 -8.21
CA GLN A 384 4.73 6.97 -8.93
C GLN A 384 3.42 7.76 -8.81
N GLU A 385 3.53 9.08 -8.63
CA GLU A 385 2.37 9.96 -8.57
C GLU A 385 1.64 10.05 -9.92
N LEU A 386 0.33 10.29 -9.85
CA LEU A 386 -0.49 10.51 -11.03
C LEU A 386 -0.25 11.90 -11.60
N GLU A 387 -0.07 11.97 -12.91
CA GLU A 387 -0.02 13.24 -13.62
C GLU A 387 -1.36 13.97 -13.49
N PRO A 388 -1.40 15.26 -13.13
CA PRO A 388 -2.66 16.00 -12.98
C PRO A 388 -3.55 15.95 -14.23
N ILE A 389 -2.96 15.95 -15.42
CA ILE A 389 -3.69 15.88 -16.71
C ILE A 389 -4.35 14.51 -16.94
N MET A 390 -3.92 13.46 -16.24
CA MET A 390 -4.46 12.10 -16.32
C MET A 390 -5.51 11.80 -15.24
N ALA A 391 -5.77 12.75 -14.34
CA ALA A 391 -6.66 12.56 -13.19
C ALA A 391 -8.09 12.21 -13.61
N ASP A 392 -8.64 12.90 -14.62
CA ASP A 392 -10.02 12.69 -15.06
C ASP A 392 -10.18 11.31 -15.74
N ILE A 393 -9.25 10.94 -16.62
CA ILE A 393 -9.22 9.63 -17.30
C ILE A 393 -9.12 8.50 -16.27
N THR A 394 -8.29 8.69 -15.24
CA THR A 394 -8.12 7.71 -14.17
C THR A 394 -9.39 7.59 -13.33
N SER A 395 -9.99 8.71 -12.95
CA SER A 395 -11.20 8.75 -12.14
C SER A 395 -12.38 8.10 -12.87
N GLU A 396 -12.55 8.37 -14.16
CA GLU A 396 -13.57 7.74 -15.00
C GLU A 396 -13.38 6.22 -15.04
N ARG A 397 -12.12 5.74 -15.16
CA ARG A 397 -11.86 4.30 -15.13
C ARG A 397 -12.20 3.67 -13.79
N LEU A 398 -11.82 4.31 -12.68
CA LEU A 398 -12.06 3.81 -11.34
C LEU A 398 -13.55 3.71 -11.03
N GLN A 399 -14.38 4.65 -11.47
CA GLN A 399 -15.84 4.57 -11.31
C GLN A 399 -16.45 3.31 -11.96
N GLY A 400 -15.82 2.80 -13.02
CA GLY A 400 -16.25 1.56 -13.70
C GLY A 400 -15.67 0.26 -13.13
N LEU A 401 -14.81 0.32 -12.12
CA LEU A 401 -14.15 -0.85 -11.53
C LEU A 401 -14.69 -1.17 -10.13
N PRO A 402 -14.84 -2.47 -9.77
CA PRO A 402 -15.21 -2.85 -8.41
C PRO A 402 -14.23 -2.28 -7.38
N GLY A 403 -14.76 -1.65 -6.34
CA GLY A 403 -13.96 -1.00 -5.29
C GLY A 403 -13.33 0.34 -5.66
N GLY A 404 -13.55 0.87 -6.87
CA GLY A 404 -12.89 2.11 -7.32
C GLY A 404 -13.29 3.38 -6.56
N GLU A 405 -14.59 3.59 -6.28
CA GLU A 405 -15.02 4.73 -5.44
C GLU A 405 -14.41 4.67 -4.04
N ARG A 406 -14.40 3.48 -3.44
CA ARG A 406 -13.79 3.24 -2.13
C ARG A 406 -12.28 3.45 -2.15
N TYR A 407 -11.61 3.05 -3.23
CA TYR A 407 -10.18 3.31 -3.44
C TYR A 407 -9.88 4.81 -3.48
N ILE A 408 -10.66 5.59 -4.24
CA ILE A 408 -10.50 7.06 -4.31
C ILE A 408 -10.63 7.70 -2.93
N GLN A 409 -11.61 7.25 -2.14
CA GLN A 409 -11.78 7.71 -0.77
C GLN A 409 -10.57 7.37 0.09
N ARG A 410 -10.13 6.10 0.12
CA ARG A 410 -8.95 5.67 0.88
C ARG A 410 -7.69 6.44 0.50
N ALA A 411 -7.43 6.62 -0.80
CA ALA A 411 -6.28 7.37 -1.28
C ALA A 411 -6.33 8.85 -0.83
N THR A 412 -7.51 9.47 -0.90
CA THR A 412 -7.73 10.86 -0.46
C THR A 412 -7.52 11.00 1.05
N ASP A 413 -8.11 10.09 1.82
CA ASP A 413 -8.01 10.07 3.27
C ASP A 413 -6.55 9.84 3.72
N MET A 414 -5.84 8.86 3.14
CA MET A 414 -4.44 8.57 3.46
C MET A 414 -3.48 9.69 3.05
N LYS A 415 -3.70 10.33 1.90
CA LYS A 415 -2.93 11.52 1.50
C LYS A 415 -3.10 12.65 2.52
N ARG A 416 -4.33 12.91 2.94
CA ARG A 416 -4.64 13.97 3.90
C ARG A 416 -4.10 13.66 5.30
N LEU A 417 -4.26 12.43 5.78
CA LEU A 417 -3.73 11.99 7.08
C LEU A 417 -2.20 12.03 7.11
N THR A 418 -1.53 11.62 6.03
CA THR A 418 -0.07 11.68 5.92
C THR A 418 0.44 13.12 5.90
N ALA A 419 -0.23 14.03 5.18
CA ALA A 419 0.10 15.45 5.20
C ALA A 419 -0.08 16.07 6.59
N LEU A 420 -1.16 15.70 7.29
CA LEU A 420 -1.46 16.15 8.65
C LEU A 420 -0.42 15.63 9.66
N ASP A 421 -0.12 14.34 9.62
CA ASP A 421 0.90 13.70 10.47
C ASP A 421 2.28 14.33 10.24
N GLY A 422 2.70 14.47 8.97
CA GLY A 422 3.97 15.13 8.63
C GLY A 422 4.04 16.60 9.08
N LYS A 423 2.92 17.34 9.03
CA LYS A 423 2.82 18.70 9.56
C LYS A 423 3.01 18.71 11.09
N LEU A 424 2.37 17.78 11.80
CA LEU A 424 2.42 17.69 13.27
C LEU A 424 3.74 17.08 13.80
N GLN A 425 4.43 16.24 13.01
CA GLN A 425 5.76 15.76 13.35
C GLN A 425 6.81 16.88 13.30
N LYS A 426 6.64 17.86 12.38
CA LYS A 426 7.52 19.04 12.31
C LYS A 426 7.30 20.00 13.48
N ASP A 427 6.03 20.25 13.82
CA ASP A 427 5.66 21.03 15.00
C ASP A 427 4.33 20.50 15.60
N PRO A 428 4.38 19.79 16.73
CA PRO A 428 3.18 19.27 17.39
C PRO A 428 2.18 20.35 17.81
N ASN A 429 2.63 21.60 17.95
CA ASN A 429 1.82 22.74 18.37
C ASN A 429 1.20 23.53 17.20
N THR A 430 1.37 23.07 15.96
CA THR A 430 0.76 23.78 14.84
C THR A 430 -0.77 23.79 14.98
N PRO A 431 -1.43 24.96 14.85
CA PRO A 431 -2.89 25.04 14.80
C PRO A 431 -3.47 24.28 13.60
N LEU A 432 -4.58 23.59 13.81
CA LEU A 432 -5.30 22.90 12.75
C LEU A 432 -6.46 23.76 12.27
N SER A 433 -6.75 23.68 10.96
CA SER A 433 -7.92 24.34 10.38
C SER A 433 -9.21 23.65 10.84
N LYS A 434 -10.34 24.33 10.64
CA LYS A 434 -11.68 23.75 10.88
C LYS A 434 -11.82 22.44 10.10
N GLU A 435 -11.42 22.44 8.84
CA GLU A 435 -11.50 21.30 7.95
C GLU A 435 -10.61 20.16 8.43
N ASP A 436 -9.38 20.46 8.89
CA ASP A 436 -8.44 19.45 9.41
C ASP A 436 -8.98 18.79 10.68
N LEU A 437 -9.62 19.56 11.56
CA LEU A 437 -10.25 19.03 12.76
C LEU A 437 -11.48 18.18 12.41
N LEU A 438 -12.35 18.63 11.51
CA LEU A 438 -13.48 17.83 11.02
C LEU A 438 -13.04 16.47 10.46
N PHE A 439 -11.93 16.47 9.72
CA PHE A 439 -11.32 15.26 9.17
C PHE A 439 -10.70 14.37 10.26
N LEU A 440 -9.76 14.89 11.06
CA LEU A 440 -9.02 14.14 12.08
C LEU A 440 -9.95 13.51 13.13
N TYR A 441 -10.99 14.25 13.52
CA TYR A 441 -11.99 13.81 14.48
C TYR A 441 -13.16 13.07 13.81
N GLU A 442 -13.12 12.91 12.48
CA GLU A 442 -14.05 12.09 11.71
C GLU A 442 -15.53 12.48 11.91
N PHE A 443 -15.81 13.78 12.00
CA PHE A 443 -17.17 14.27 12.22
C PHE A 443 -18.11 13.99 11.05
N ASP A 444 -17.59 14.07 9.81
CA ASP A 444 -18.37 13.81 8.60
C ASP A 444 -18.48 12.31 8.30
N ARG A 445 -17.34 11.62 8.27
CA ARG A 445 -17.21 10.18 7.99
C ARG A 445 -15.97 9.61 8.65
N ASN A 446 -15.89 8.28 8.73
CA ASN A 446 -14.65 7.61 9.14
C ASN A 446 -13.56 7.79 8.09
N ILE A 447 -12.31 7.92 8.54
CA ILE A 447 -11.12 7.83 7.70
C ILE A 447 -10.90 6.37 7.32
N GLU A 448 -10.80 6.08 6.03
CA GLU A 448 -10.49 4.73 5.54
C GLU A 448 -9.04 4.63 5.06
N GLY A 449 -8.32 3.62 5.56
CA GLY A 449 -7.00 3.21 5.06
C GLY A 449 -7.09 1.97 4.15
N PHE A 450 -5.96 1.54 3.61
CA PHE A 450 -5.82 0.29 2.86
C PHE A 450 -5.63 -0.94 3.76
N GLY A 451 -5.44 -0.74 5.07
CA GLY A 451 -5.40 -1.79 6.07
C GLY A 451 -6.76 -2.40 6.41
N TYR A 452 -6.72 -3.53 7.11
CA TYR A 452 -7.91 -4.16 7.69
C TYR A 452 -8.40 -3.42 8.93
N ASP A 453 -7.46 -2.90 9.72
CA ASP A 453 -7.73 -2.16 10.94
C ASP A 453 -7.74 -0.65 10.71
N ARG A 454 -8.30 0.07 11.68
CA ARG A 454 -8.29 1.54 11.69
C ARG A 454 -6.84 2.05 11.81
N ASP A 455 -6.52 3.08 11.03
CA ASP A 455 -5.18 3.66 11.03
C ASP A 455 -4.78 4.16 12.44
N PRO A 456 -3.69 3.64 13.02
CA PRO A 456 -3.29 3.96 14.39
C PRO A 456 -2.92 5.44 14.58
N ARG A 457 -2.47 6.12 13.51
CA ARG A 457 -2.09 7.55 13.56
C ARG A 457 -3.23 8.42 14.05
N ILE A 458 -4.48 8.08 13.73
CA ILE A 458 -5.66 8.84 14.16
C ILE A 458 -5.72 8.89 15.70
N ALA A 459 -5.58 7.74 16.36
CA ALA A 459 -5.63 7.66 17.82
C ALA A 459 -4.38 8.29 18.47
N GLU A 460 -3.21 8.10 17.87
CA GLU A 460 -1.96 8.72 18.35
C GLU A 460 -1.99 10.25 18.28
N ILE A 461 -2.47 10.82 17.18
CA ILE A 461 -2.58 12.27 17.02
C ILE A 461 -3.62 12.82 18.01
N ARG A 462 -4.81 12.21 18.08
CA ARG A 462 -5.88 12.66 18.99
C ARG A 462 -5.48 12.58 20.46
N SER A 463 -4.75 11.54 20.88
CA SER A 463 -4.31 11.42 22.28
C SER A 463 -3.30 12.50 22.68
N LYS A 464 -2.45 12.97 21.75
CA LYS A 464 -1.49 14.05 22.00
C LYS A 464 -2.12 15.45 21.95
N ARG A 465 -3.24 15.59 21.26
CA ARG A 465 -3.85 16.90 20.95
C ARG A 465 -5.21 17.16 21.56
N GLY A 466 -5.91 16.16 22.09
CA GLY A 466 -7.29 16.28 22.54
C GLY A 466 -7.58 17.54 23.37
N GLU A 467 -6.83 17.78 24.44
CA GLU A 467 -7.00 18.97 25.29
C GLU A 467 -6.75 20.28 24.56
N ARG A 468 -5.86 20.28 23.56
CA ARG A 468 -5.50 21.46 22.77
C ARG A 468 -6.58 21.84 21.78
N ASP A 469 -7.17 20.84 21.12
CA ASP A 469 -8.18 21.04 20.09
C ASP A 469 -9.59 21.23 20.68
N LEU A 470 -9.74 21.02 22.00
CA LEU A 470 -11.01 21.09 22.71
C LEU A 470 -11.78 22.41 22.46
N PRO A 471 -11.18 23.61 22.56
CA PRO A 471 -11.91 24.86 22.35
C PRO A 471 -12.46 24.99 20.93
N GLU A 472 -11.67 24.61 19.92
CA GLU A 472 -12.08 24.65 18.52
C GLU A 472 -13.18 23.60 18.23
N ILE A 473 -13.08 22.41 18.82
CA ILE A 473 -14.11 21.37 18.72
C ILE A 473 -15.41 21.83 19.38
N ALA A 474 -15.34 22.47 20.56
CA ALA A 474 -16.50 23.05 21.23
C ALA A 474 -17.18 24.12 20.39
N ALA A 475 -16.42 24.98 19.72
CA ALA A 475 -16.96 25.99 18.83
C ALA A 475 -17.66 25.40 17.59
N MET A 476 -17.18 24.27 17.06
CA MET A 476 -17.76 23.62 15.88
C MET A 476 -18.94 22.70 16.19
N LEU A 477 -19.02 22.15 17.40
CA LEU A 477 -20.00 21.12 17.75
C LEU A 477 -21.46 21.50 17.45
N PRO A 478 -21.94 22.74 17.71
CA PRO A 478 -23.30 23.14 17.36
C PRO A 478 -23.60 23.01 15.86
N GLU A 479 -22.65 23.39 15.01
CA GLU A 479 -22.78 23.27 13.56
C GLU A 479 -22.77 21.80 13.12
N VAL A 480 -21.89 20.99 13.71
CA VAL A 480 -21.83 19.54 13.49
C VAL A 480 -23.17 18.89 13.84
N LEU A 481 -23.79 19.24 14.96
CA LEU A 481 -25.09 18.68 15.35
C LEU A 481 -26.23 19.21 14.48
N ALA A 482 -26.21 20.49 14.12
CA ALA A 482 -27.19 21.07 13.21
C ALA A 482 -27.19 20.39 11.83
N SER A 483 -26.01 19.99 11.32
CA SER A 483 -25.88 19.24 10.07
C SER A 483 -26.62 17.88 10.09
N GLN A 484 -26.82 17.31 11.27
CA GLN A 484 -27.55 16.05 11.47
C GLN A 484 -29.07 16.26 11.55
N GLY A 485 -29.54 17.51 11.57
CA GLY A 485 -30.94 17.88 11.78
C GLY A 485 -31.90 17.26 10.78
N ALA A 486 -31.51 17.15 9.50
CA ALA A 486 -32.34 16.54 8.46
C ALA A 486 -32.59 15.05 8.70
N ALA A 487 -31.53 14.29 9.02
CA ALA A 487 -31.67 12.86 9.33
C ALA A 487 -32.44 12.63 10.64
N SER A 488 -32.18 13.47 11.65
CA SER A 488 -32.90 13.45 12.93
C SER A 488 -34.40 13.76 12.75
N TYR A 489 -34.75 14.74 11.90
CA TYR A 489 -36.14 15.05 11.57
C TYR A 489 -36.82 13.91 10.81
N SER A 490 -36.13 13.29 9.85
CA SER A 490 -36.66 12.13 9.11
C SER A 490 -36.99 10.98 10.06
N ALA A 491 -36.09 10.66 11.00
CA ALA A 491 -36.32 9.64 12.02
C ALA A 491 -37.47 10.01 12.96
N TYR A 492 -37.51 11.26 13.44
CA TYR A 492 -38.61 11.80 14.25
C TYR A 492 -39.96 11.61 13.56
N TYR A 493 -40.06 11.98 12.28
CA TYR A 493 -41.29 11.92 11.50
C TYR A 493 -41.80 10.48 11.34
N GLU A 494 -40.89 9.54 11.06
CA GLU A 494 -41.24 8.12 10.96
C GLU A 494 -41.75 7.55 12.29
N ILE A 495 -41.05 7.86 13.39
CA ILE A 495 -41.46 7.40 14.74
C ILE A 495 -42.77 8.07 15.18
N ALA A 496 -42.99 9.34 14.84
CA ALA A 496 -44.24 10.04 15.15
C ALA A 496 -45.43 9.36 14.45
N GLY A 497 -45.30 9.07 13.15
CA GLY A 497 -46.32 8.36 12.39
C GLY A 497 -46.60 6.96 12.94
N ALA A 498 -45.56 6.22 13.32
CA ALA A 498 -45.71 4.86 13.86
C ALA A 498 -46.31 4.81 15.28
N THR A 499 -46.15 5.89 16.05
CA THR A 499 -46.73 6.03 17.41
C THR A 499 -48.08 6.73 17.41
N GLY A 500 -48.53 7.27 16.28
CA GLY A 500 -49.76 8.07 16.18
C GLY A 500 -49.64 9.48 16.75
N ALA A 501 -48.40 9.95 16.98
CA ALA A 501 -48.13 11.31 17.43
C ALA A 501 -48.37 12.31 16.29
N GLU A 502 -48.89 13.49 16.61
CA GLU A 502 -48.97 14.59 15.66
C GLU A 502 -47.56 15.17 15.43
N ALA A 503 -47.02 14.95 14.23
CA ALA A 503 -45.70 15.43 13.86
C ALA A 503 -45.72 16.94 13.59
N ILE A 504 -44.74 17.66 14.14
CA ILE A 504 -44.57 19.09 13.83
C ILE A 504 -43.97 19.30 12.43
N SER A 505 -44.19 20.50 11.88
CA SER A 505 -43.55 20.89 10.63
C SER A 505 -42.02 20.99 10.77
N GLU A 506 -41.31 20.81 9.66
CA GLU A 506 -39.85 20.94 9.64
C GLU A 506 -39.38 22.34 10.07
N LEU A 507 -40.15 23.39 9.72
CA LEU A 507 -39.85 24.76 10.16
C LEU A 507 -39.93 24.89 11.69
N GLN A 508 -40.97 24.35 12.31
CA GLN A 508 -41.10 24.33 13.78
C GLN A 508 -39.99 23.50 14.41
N PHE A 509 -39.63 22.35 13.82
CA PHE A 509 -38.51 21.52 14.27
C PHE A 509 -37.19 22.30 14.31
N ARG A 510 -36.85 23.00 13.22
CA ARG A 510 -35.60 23.80 13.16
C ARG A 510 -35.58 24.89 14.23
N HIS A 511 -36.68 25.61 14.42
CA HIS A 511 -36.78 26.64 15.46
C HIS A 511 -36.59 26.07 16.88
N LEU A 512 -37.21 24.92 17.17
CA LEU A 512 -37.03 24.24 18.46
C LEU A 512 -35.59 23.75 18.63
N LEU A 513 -34.97 23.23 17.56
CA LEU A 513 -33.59 22.78 17.58
C LEU A 513 -32.61 23.93 17.85
N GLU A 514 -32.77 25.08 17.18
CA GLU A 514 -31.96 26.27 17.41
C GLU A 514 -32.04 26.74 18.87
N THR A 515 -33.25 26.71 19.44
CA THR A 515 -33.46 27.08 20.83
C THR A 515 -32.77 26.09 21.78
N GLN A 516 -32.89 24.78 21.51
CA GLN A 516 -32.22 23.74 22.28
C GLN A 516 -30.69 23.82 22.17
N MET A 517 -30.15 24.13 20.98
CA MET A 517 -28.71 24.32 20.77
C MET A 517 -28.16 25.48 21.60
N THR A 518 -28.91 26.59 21.68
CA THR A 518 -28.56 27.74 22.52
C THR A 518 -28.56 27.36 23.99
N GLU A 519 -29.58 26.61 24.42
CA GLU A 519 -29.65 26.12 25.79
C GLU A 519 -28.46 25.20 26.13
N TRP A 520 -28.17 24.19 25.30
CA TRP A 520 -27.07 23.26 25.52
C TRP A 520 -25.69 23.93 25.53
N SER A 521 -25.54 25.00 24.76
CA SER A 521 -24.31 25.82 24.78
C SER A 521 -24.18 26.61 26.08
N THR A 522 -25.29 27.10 26.65
CA THR A 522 -25.26 27.94 27.87
C THR A 522 -25.20 27.13 29.17
N ASN A 523 -25.74 25.91 29.19
CA ASN A 523 -25.85 25.10 30.40
C ASN A 523 -24.67 24.10 30.60
N GLY A 524 -23.72 24.07 29.67
CA GLY A 524 -22.50 23.25 29.72
C GLY A 524 -22.63 21.86 29.09
N VAL A 525 -23.75 21.54 28.44
CA VAL A 525 -23.93 20.26 27.74
C VAL A 525 -22.95 20.11 26.58
N MET A 526 -22.73 21.18 25.79
CA MET A 526 -21.78 21.12 24.66
C MET A 526 -20.35 20.82 25.11
N ASP A 527 -19.90 21.48 26.18
CA ASP A 527 -18.56 21.25 26.74
C ASP A 527 -18.39 19.81 27.25
N TYR A 528 -19.43 19.26 27.88
CA TYR A 528 -19.45 17.86 28.30
C TYR A 528 -19.32 16.92 27.10
N VAL A 529 -20.13 17.13 26.05
CA VAL A 529 -20.16 16.27 24.87
C VAL A 529 -18.82 16.29 24.15
N VAL A 530 -18.18 17.46 24.02
CA VAL A 530 -16.85 17.57 23.44
C VAL A 530 -15.81 16.82 24.28
N ARG A 531 -15.88 16.95 25.61
CA ARG A 531 -14.95 16.26 26.49
C ARG A 531 -15.10 14.74 26.40
N ASP A 532 -16.32 14.21 26.46
CA ASP A 532 -16.55 12.76 26.27
C ASP A 532 -16.09 12.31 24.87
N PHE A 533 -16.35 13.10 23.83
CA PHE A 533 -15.90 12.78 22.48
C PHE A 533 -14.37 12.70 22.36
N ILE A 534 -13.64 13.63 22.98
CA ILE A 534 -12.18 13.64 22.99
C ILE A 534 -11.64 12.46 23.82
N GLU A 535 -12.22 12.21 25.00
CA GLU A 535 -11.74 11.20 25.94
C GLU A 535 -12.10 9.77 25.53
N SER A 536 -13.34 9.56 25.09
CA SER A 536 -13.92 8.24 24.80
C SER A 536 -13.90 7.92 23.29
N GLY A 537 -13.74 8.92 22.43
CA GLY A 537 -13.78 8.75 20.97
C GLY A 537 -15.20 8.67 20.38
N ASN A 538 -16.22 8.81 21.21
CA ASN A 538 -17.62 8.57 20.84
C ASN A 538 -18.25 9.76 20.11
N LYS A 539 -18.59 9.57 18.84
CA LYS A 539 -19.17 10.62 18.01
C LYS A 539 -20.56 11.01 18.54
N PRO A 540 -20.88 12.31 18.64
CA PRO A 540 -22.19 12.75 19.09
C PRO A 540 -23.23 12.65 17.97
N ASN A 541 -24.41 12.12 18.29
CA ASN A 541 -25.52 11.95 17.36
C ASN A 541 -26.74 12.74 17.84
N LEU A 542 -27.22 13.68 17.03
CA LEU A 542 -28.45 14.42 17.31
C LEU A 542 -29.66 13.51 17.09
N LEU A 543 -30.52 13.42 18.09
CA LEU A 543 -31.72 12.61 18.09
C LEU A 543 -32.92 13.48 18.43
N ALA A 544 -34.03 13.25 17.75
CA ALA A 544 -35.31 13.88 18.04
C ALA A 544 -36.38 12.80 18.19
N THR A 545 -36.85 12.59 19.41
CA THR A 545 -37.83 11.55 19.71
C THR A 545 -39.19 12.19 19.97
N PRO A 546 -40.30 11.68 19.39
CA PRO A 546 -41.63 12.16 19.74
C PRO A 546 -41.90 12.00 21.24
N ASN A 547 -42.51 13.01 21.85
CA ASN A 547 -42.73 13.02 23.28
C ASN A 547 -44.08 12.37 23.62
N VAL A 548 -44.18 11.07 23.36
CA VAL A 548 -45.42 10.30 23.48
C VAL A 548 -45.21 9.00 24.24
N THR A 549 -46.31 8.46 24.76
CA THR A 549 -46.36 7.13 25.37
C THR A 549 -46.68 6.10 24.30
N ALA A 550 -45.75 5.17 24.05
CA ALA A 550 -45.92 4.06 23.11
C ALA A 550 -46.07 2.73 23.86
N SER A 551 -47.09 1.95 23.49
CA SER A 551 -47.27 0.59 24.03
C SER A 551 -46.13 -0.32 23.58
N TRP A 552 -45.85 -1.38 24.35
CA TRP A 552 -44.84 -2.35 23.95
C TRP A 552 -45.16 -2.99 22.58
N GLN A 553 -46.45 -3.17 22.25
CA GLN A 553 -46.88 -3.67 20.95
C GLN A 553 -46.50 -2.73 19.81
N THR A 554 -46.65 -1.41 20.02
CA THR A 554 -46.23 -0.38 19.07
C THR A 554 -44.71 -0.39 18.90
N LEU A 555 -43.95 -0.45 20.00
CA LEU A 555 -42.48 -0.52 19.96
C LEU A 555 -42.00 -1.78 19.24
N ARG A 556 -42.66 -2.92 19.49
CA ARG A 556 -42.39 -4.17 18.80
C ARG A 556 -42.63 -4.03 17.30
N ALA A 557 -43.77 -3.49 16.89
CA ALA A 557 -44.11 -3.34 15.49
C ALA A 557 -43.10 -2.44 14.76
N MET A 558 -42.64 -1.37 15.41
CA MET A 558 -41.59 -0.50 14.88
C MET A 558 -40.26 -1.22 14.70
N ALA A 559 -39.81 -1.96 15.72
CA ALA A 559 -38.60 -2.76 15.62
C ALA A 559 -38.71 -3.83 14.51
N THR A 560 -39.83 -4.56 14.44
CA THR A 560 -40.04 -5.54 13.37
C THR A 560 -40.00 -4.90 11.98
N LYS A 561 -40.74 -3.80 11.77
CA LYS A 561 -40.73 -3.05 10.51
C LYS A 561 -39.35 -2.53 10.14
N PHE A 562 -38.55 -2.12 11.11
CA PHE A 562 -37.17 -1.70 10.88
C PHE A 562 -36.32 -2.82 10.26
N GLY A 563 -36.51 -4.07 10.70
CA GLY A 563 -35.77 -5.24 10.20
C GLY A 563 -36.33 -5.89 8.93
N GLU A 564 -37.61 -5.69 8.59
CA GLU A 564 -38.25 -6.24 7.37
C GLU A 564 -37.59 -5.80 6.05
N SER A 565 -36.70 -4.80 6.10
CA SER A 565 -35.84 -4.39 4.98
C SER A 565 -34.69 -5.36 4.67
N GLN A 566 -34.59 -6.52 5.35
CA GLN A 566 -33.52 -7.53 5.22
C GLN A 566 -34.10 -8.97 5.26
N PRO A 567 -33.41 -9.99 4.71
CA PRO A 567 -34.03 -11.26 4.27
C PRO A 567 -34.47 -12.26 5.35
N TYR A 568 -34.60 -11.88 6.63
CA TYR A 568 -34.95 -12.80 7.71
C TYR A 568 -35.79 -12.13 8.83
N GLU A 569 -36.51 -12.94 9.62
CA GLU A 569 -37.41 -12.47 10.70
C GLU A 569 -36.68 -11.80 11.88
N THR A 570 -37.28 -10.76 12.48
CA THR A 570 -36.75 -10.06 13.67
C THR A 570 -37.16 -10.76 14.98
N TYR A 571 -36.28 -10.80 15.99
CA TYR A 571 -36.59 -11.38 17.31
C TYR A 571 -36.67 -10.31 18.41
N ILE A 572 -37.78 -10.29 19.15
CA ILE A 572 -38.09 -9.32 20.21
C ILE A 572 -38.54 -10.12 21.45
N TYR A 573 -37.99 -9.84 22.65
CA TYR A 573 -38.44 -10.52 23.89
C TYR A 573 -39.80 -10.02 24.32
N GLU A 574 -40.83 -10.75 23.93
CA GLU A 574 -42.18 -10.37 24.32
C GLU A 574 -42.38 -10.47 25.84
N GLU A 575 -41.82 -11.48 26.50
CA GLU A 575 -42.07 -11.73 27.92
C GLU A 575 -41.38 -10.76 28.89
N LEU A 576 -40.29 -10.10 28.48
CA LEU A 576 -39.63 -9.08 29.31
C LEU A 576 -40.29 -7.72 29.12
N TYR A 577 -40.50 -7.30 27.87
CA TYR A 577 -41.02 -5.96 27.57
C TYR A 577 -42.46 -5.79 28.02
N SER A 578 -43.28 -6.85 28.01
CA SER A 578 -44.65 -6.81 28.53
C SER A 578 -44.74 -6.56 30.04
N GLN A 579 -43.62 -6.64 30.78
CA GLN A 579 -43.58 -6.41 32.24
C GLN A 579 -43.32 -4.95 32.63
N TYR A 580 -43.10 -4.06 31.65
CA TYR A 580 -42.89 -2.63 31.83
C TYR A 580 -44.10 -1.84 31.33
N THR A 581 -44.35 -0.69 31.95
CA THR A 581 -45.43 0.19 31.49
C THR A 581 -45.03 0.91 30.21
N ALA A 582 -46.01 1.42 29.47
CA ALA A 582 -45.75 2.18 28.26
C ALA A 582 -44.94 3.45 28.55
N GLU A 583 -45.17 4.08 29.72
CA GLU A 583 -44.42 5.24 30.20
C GLU A 583 -42.96 4.91 30.49
N GLU A 584 -42.69 3.76 31.14
CA GLU A 584 -41.33 3.27 31.39
C GLU A 584 -40.57 3.05 30.08
N LEU A 585 -41.19 2.36 29.11
CA LEU A 585 -40.56 2.07 27.82
C LEU A 585 -40.37 3.31 26.94
N SER A 586 -41.16 4.36 27.16
CA SER A 586 -41.11 5.61 26.40
C SER A 586 -40.24 6.71 27.04
N GLY A 587 -39.72 6.46 28.24
CA GLY A 587 -38.85 7.39 28.96
C GLY A 587 -39.58 8.49 29.73
N GLN A 588 -40.79 8.21 30.24
CA GLN A 588 -41.60 9.13 31.05
C GLN A 588 -41.83 10.49 30.36
N PRO A 589 -42.56 10.51 29.23
CA PRO A 589 -42.72 11.72 28.42
C PRO A 589 -43.31 12.88 29.24
N THR A 590 -42.67 14.04 29.14
CA THR A 590 -43.13 15.31 29.73
C THR A 590 -43.86 16.14 28.67
N GLY A 591 -44.38 17.34 28.95
CA GLY A 591 -45.11 18.12 27.92
C GLY A 591 -44.26 18.46 26.67
N GLY A 592 -44.93 18.85 25.56
CA GLY A 592 -44.28 19.24 24.29
C GLY A 592 -44.41 18.17 23.19
N ALA A 593 -44.06 18.51 21.94
CA ALA A 593 -44.24 17.60 20.79
C ALA A 593 -43.11 16.58 20.61
N LEU A 594 -41.88 16.95 20.98
CA LEU A 594 -40.69 16.12 20.85
C LEU A 594 -39.65 16.47 21.91
N ARG A 595 -38.68 15.58 22.08
CA ARG A 595 -37.50 15.78 22.91
C ARG A 595 -36.24 15.63 22.06
N PHE A 596 -35.30 16.56 22.22
CA PHE A 596 -33.99 16.46 21.60
C PHE A 596 -33.00 15.78 22.53
N SER A 597 -32.13 14.97 21.95
CA SER A 597 -31.11 14.20 22.65
C SER A 597 -29.80 14.22 21.88
N ILE A 598 -28.67 14.13 22.58
CA ILE A 598 -27.37 13.82 21.96
C ILE A 598 -27.04 12.38 22.36
N MET A 599 -26.57 11.56 21.44
CA MET A 599 -26.29 10.16 21.73
C MET A 599 -24.87 9.80 21.29
N PRO A 600 -23.99 9.31 22.17
CA PRO A 600 -22.65 8.89 21.76
C PRO A 600 -22.73 7.66 20.85
N SER A 601 -21.76 7.54 19.95
CA SER A 601 -21.63 6.37 19.08
C SER A 601 -21.08 5.12 19.79
N GLY A 602 -20.77 5.17 21.08
CA GLY A 602 -20.14 4.08 21.84
C GLY A 602 -20.30 4.25 23.36
N ASP A 603 -19.64 3.39 24.13
CA ASP A 603 -19.68 3.43 25.60
C ASP A 603 -18.84 4.60 26.14
N THR A 604 -19.39 5.36 27.08
CA THR A 604 -18.62 6.41 27.78
C THR A 604 -17.66 5.77 28.79
N LYS A 605 -16.47 6.35 28.99
CA LYS A 605 -15.49 5.83 29.98
C LYS A 605 -16.04 5.70 31.40
N GLN A 606 -16.99 6.56 31.77
CA GLN A 606 -17.52 6.64 33.13
C GLN A 606 -18.57 5.57 33.43
N LEU A 607 -19.28 5.07 32.41
CA LEU A 607 -20.47 4.22 32.57
C LEU A 607 -20.41 2.93 31.76
N GLY A 608 -19.43 2.81 30.86
CA GLY A 608 -19.11 1.57 30.18
C GLY A 608 -18.49 0.54 31.13
N TYR A 609 -18.61 -0.73 30.78
CA TYR A 609 -17.86 -1.80 31.41
C TYR A 609 -18.12 -2.01 32.94
N ALA A 610 -19.34 -1.75 33.43
CA ALA A 610 -19.71 -1.98 34.84
C ALA A 610 -21.05 -2.75 35.04
N PRO A 611 -21.23 -3.46 36.18
CA PRO A 611 -22.53 -4.01 36.59
C PRO A 611 -23.64 -2.94 36.70
N VAL A 612 -24.91 -3.33 36.52
CA VAL A 612 -26.08 -2.42 36.58
C VAL A 612 -26.07 -1.49 37.79
N ASN A 613 -25.78 -2.02 38.98
CA ASN A 613 -25.79 -1.24 40.20
C ASN A 613 -24.70 -0.17 40.23
N ASP A 614 -23.53 -0.46 39.65
CA ASP A 614 -22.42 0.48 39.58
C ASP A 614 -22.72 1.56 38.54
N GLN A 615 -23.30 1.19 37.40
CA GLN A 615 -23.80 2.11 36.37
C GLN A 615 -24.85 3.07 36.94
N LEU A 616 -25.80 2.56 37.72
CA LEU A 616 -26.83 3.37 38.39
C LEU A 616 -26.25 4.29 39.46
N THR A 617 -25.25 3.83 40.20
CA THR A 617 -24.56 4.65 41.20
C THR A 617 -23.79 5.80 40.52
N ALA A 618 -23.07 5.50 39.44
CA ALA A 618 -22.35 6.50 38.66
C ALA A 618 -23.30 7.52 38.00
N LEU A 619 -24.44 7.08 37.45
CA LEU A 619 -25.47 7.99 36.93
C LEU A 619 -25.98 8.94 38.01
N ARG A 620 -26.39 8.42 39.17
CA ARG A 620 -26.92 9.23 40.27
C ARG A 620 -25.90 10.26 40.74
N ARG A 621 -24.62 9.87 40.80
CA ARG A 621 -23.53 10.78 41.13
C ARG A 621 -23.41 11.89 40.08
N MET A 622 -23.41 11.57 38.80
CA MET A 622 -23.34 12.57 37.72
C MET A 622 -24.55 13.53 37.76
N GLN A 623 -25.76 13.02 38.00
CA GLN A 623 -26.96 13.84 38.16
C GLN A 623 -26.87 14.78 39.39
N ALA A 624 -26.23 14.34 40.46
CA ALA A 624 -26.01 15.16 41.65
C ALA A 624 -24.90 16.21 41.46
N ASP A 625 -23.77 15.81 40.85
CA ASP A 625 -22.60 16.66 40.66
C ASP A 625 -22.81 17.69 39.53
N GLN A 626 -23.60 17.33 38.51
CA GLN A 626 -23.83 18.13 37.31
C GLN A 626 -25.32 18.15 36.91
N PRO A 627 -26.23 18.70 37.74
CA PRO A 627 -27.68 18.60 37.52
C PRO A 627 -28.16 19.28 36.23
N ARG A 628 -27.43 20.30 35.75
CA ARG A 628 -27.75 21.02 34.50
C ARG A 628 -27.54 20.19 33.25
N LEU A 629 -26.74 19.13 33.33
CA LEU A 629 -26.63 18.17 32.25
C LEU A 629 -27.99 17.50 32.04
N ASN A 630 -28.73 17.16 33.09
CA ASN A 630 -29.96 16.37 33.00
C ASN A 630 -29.72 14.99 32.36
N ALA A 631 -28.73 14.27 32.90
CA ALA A 631 -28.34 12.99 32.34
C ALA A 631 -29.35 11.87 32.57
N ARG A 632 -29.71 11.10 31.53
CA ARG A 632 -30.70 10.01 31.59
C ARG A 632 -30.39 8.84 30.66
N VAL A 633 -30.81 7.64 31.04
CA VAL A 633 -30.66 6.46 30.19
C VAL A 633 -31.62 6.62 29.00
N PRO A 634 -31.18 6.33 27.76
CA PRO A 634 -32.10 6.31 26.63
C PRO A 634 -33.19 5.28 26.85
N SER A 635 -34.45 5.66 26.60
CA SER A 635 -35.58 4.73 26.64
C SER A 635 -35.55 3.77 25.46
N VAL A 636 -36.43 2.78 25.46
CA VAL A 636 -36.59 1.86 24.32
C VAL A 636 -37.06 2.62 23.08
N LEU A 637 -37.93 3.62 23.25
CA LEU A 637 -38.35 4.50 22.16
C LEU A 637 -37.17 5.33 21.60
N ASP A 638 -36.27 5.81 22.47
CA ASP A 638 -35.06 6.53 22.03
C ASP A 638 -34.11 5.60 21.25
N ALA A 639 -33.99 4.33 21.65
CA ALA A 639 -33.19 3.34 20.92
C ALA A 639 -33.69 3.14 19.48
N LEU A 640 -35.01 2.96 19.30
CA LEU A 640 -35.60 2.82 17.97
C LEU A 640 -35.42 4.08 17.12
N THR A 641 -35.60 5.25 17.74
CA THR A 641 -35.36 6.53 17.07
C THR A 641 -33.89 6.63 16.66
N PHE A 642 -32.96 6.21 17.51
CA PHE A 642 -31.53 6.26 17.22
C PHE A 642 -31.15 5.39 16.02
N TRP A 643 -31.68 4.18 15.93
CA TRP A 643 -31.45 3.31 14.76
C TRP A 643 -31.98 3.93 13.47
N GLN A 644 -33.17 4.54 13.52
CA GLN A 644 -33.72 5.26 12.37
C GLN A 644 -32.87 6.48 11.99
N THR A 645 -32.35 7.21 12.97
CA THR A 645 -31.42 8.33 12.71
C THR A 645 -30.14 7.85 12.05
N LEU A 646 -29.54 6.74 12.52
CA LEU A 646 -28.35 6.17 11.88
C LEU A 646 -28.64 5.77 10.43
N ARG A 647 -29.77 5.09 10.18
CA ARG A 647 -30.19 4.71 8.82
C ARG A 647 -30.44 5.93 7.93
N ALA A 648 -31.11 6.96 8.43
CA ALA A 648 -31.36 8.20 7.70
C ALA A 648 -30.08 8.98 7.37
N ARG A 649 -28.98 8.75 8.11
CA ARG A 649 -27.64 9.27 7.81
C ARG A 649 -26.88 8.44 6.78
N GLY A 650 -27.49 7.39 6.23
CA GLY A 650 -26.88 6.50 5.25
C GLY A 650 -26.16 5.30 5.86
N ASP A 651 -26.30 5.04 7.16
CA ASP A 651 -25.75 3.83 7.75
C ASP A 651 -26.56 2.59 7.35
N ALA A 652 -25.91 1.64 6.69
CA ALA A 652 -26.54 0.39 6.30
C ALA A 652 -26.86 -0.51 7.51
N LEU A 653 -26.18 -0.30 8.64
CA LEU A 653 -26.28 -1.09 9.86
C LEU A 653 -26.12 -2.60 9.59
N VAL A 654 -25.14 -2.99 8.78
CA VAL A 654 -24.78 -4.38 8.51
C VAL A 654 -23.30 -4.63 8.82
N GLY A 655 -22.95 -5.87 9.16
CA GLY A 655 -21.59 -6.31 9.49
C GLY A 655 -21.34 -6.51 11.00
N SER A 656 -20.18 -7.08 11.32
CA SER A 656 -19.82 -7.56 12.66
C SER A 656 -19.73 -6.50 13.76
N GLY A 657 -19.67 -5.20 13.42
CA GLY A 657 -19.59 -4.09 14.39
C GLY A 657 -20.92 -3.39 14.70
N VAL A 658 -22.03 -3.86 14.12
CA VAL A 658 -23.35 -3.23 14.26
C VAL A 658 -23.89 -3.34 15.68
N PHE A 659 -23.62 -4.47 16.35
CA PHE A 659 -24.01 -4.69 17.74
C PHE A 659 -23.41 -3.62 18.65
N GLU A 660 -22.10 -3.45 18.61
CA GLU A 660 -21.36 -2.45 19.38
C GLU A 660 -21.77 -1.03 18.99
N LYS A 661 -22.28 -0.81 17.78
CA LYS A 661 -22.78 0.48 17.33
C LYS A 661 -24.19 0.81 17.84
N THR A 662 -25.00 -0.17 18.18
CA THR A 662 -26.44 0.04 18.41
C THR A 662 -26.94 -0.40 19.78
N ILE A 663 -26.15 -1.19 20.53
CA ILE A 663 -26.56 -1.70 21.82
C ILE A 663 -26.77 -0.62 22.87
N ILE A 664 -27.92 -0.65 23.54
CA ILE A 664 -28.30 0.24 24.64
C ILE A 664 -28.84 -0.63 25.78
N ARG A 665 -28.34 -0.42 27.00
CA ARG A 665 -28.85 -1.09 28.21
C ARG A 665 -29.76 -0.14 28.97
N HIS A 666 -31.01 -0.52 29.21
CA HIS A 666 -32.01 0.29 29.92
C HIS A 666 -31.93 0.08 31.44
N PHE A 667 -30.75 0.32 32.02
CA PHE A 667 -30.41 -0.10 33.38
C PHE A 667 -31.04 0.74 34.50
N ASP A 668 -31.68 1.87 34.16
CA ASP A 668 -32.50 2.66 35.08
C ASP A 668 -33.88 2.04 35.33
N LEU A 669 -34.30 1.09 34.49
CA LEU A 669 -35.52 0.31 34.70
C LEU A 669 -35.30 -0.75 35.79
N ALA A 670 -36.36 -1.04 36.54
CA ALA A 670 -36.32 -2.10 37.53
C ALA A 670 -36.07 -3.46 36.87
N ALA A 671 -35.12 -4.24 37.40
CA ALA A 671 -34.87 -5.60 36.93
C ALA A 671 -36.12 -6.46 37.11
N LYS A 672 -36.50 -7.21 36.08
CA LYS A 672 -37.63 -8.13 36.10
C LYS A 672 -37.13 -9.57 36.01
N ARG A 673 -37.88 -10.49 36.61
CA ARG A 673 -37.51 -11.91 36.65
C ARG A 673 -38.00 -12.61 35.39
N LEU A 674 -37.11 -13.31 34.70
CA LEU A 674 -37.43 -14.23 33.61
C LEU A 674 -36.84 -15.60 33.89
N GLY A 675 -37.73 -16.54 34.28
CA GLY A 675 -37.32 -17.86 34.73
C GLY A 675 -36.41 -17.80 35.97
N GLY A 676 -35.20 -18.35 35.83
CA GLY A 676 -34.19 -18.43 36.90
C GLY A 676 -33.31 -17.18 37.06
N TRP A 677 -33.46 -16.16 36.21
CA TRP A 677 -32.59 -14.98 36.15
C TRP A 677 -33.39 -13.69 36.30
N SER A 678 -32.75 -12.61 36.77
CA SER A 678 -33.31 -11.25 36.82
C SER A 678 -32.43 -10.31 36.00
N ASP A 679 -33.02 -9.52 35.10
CA ASP A 679 -32.29 -8.61 34.23
C ASP A 679 -33.12 -7.36 33.88
N VAL A 680 -32.45 -6.36 33.32
CA VAL A 680 -33.05 -5.16 32.72
C VAL A 680 -33.15 -5.31 31.19
N PRO A 681 -33.93 -4.49 30.47
CA PRO A 681 -34.03 -4.59 29.01
C PRO A 681 -32.78 -4.04 28.30
N TYR A 682 -32.51 -4.54 27.09
CA TYR A 682 -31.48 -4.03 26.18
C TYR A 682 -32.02 -4.00 24.76
N SER A 683 -31.64 -2.99 24.00
CA SER A 683 -32.03 -2.83 22.60
C SER A 683 -30.77 -2.76 21.75
N PHE A 684 -30.68 -3.56 20.67
CA PHE A 684 -29.57 -3.49 19.71
C PHE A 684 -30.01 -3.92 18.30
N VAL A 685 -29.10 -3.78 17.33
CA VAL A 685 -29.20 -4.32 15.98
C VAL A 685 -28.12 -5.39 15.81
N LEU A 686 -28.49 -6.52 15.22
CA LEU A 686 -27.63 -7.65 14.90
C LEU A 686 -26.70 -7.32 13.74
N ASP A 687 -25.70 -8.17 13.55
CA ASP A 687 -24.70 -8.09 12.49
C ASP A 687 -25.26 -8.19 11.07
N ASP A 688 -26.48 -8.72 10.91
CA ASP A 688 -27.20 -8.72 9.63
C ASP A 688 -28.17 -7.54 9.46
N GLY A 689 -28.13 -6.57 10.36
CA GLY A 689 -28.97 -5.37 10.32
C GLY A 689 -30.38 -5.53 10.83
N ARG A 690 -30.71 -6.69 11.43
CA ARG A 690 -32.00 -6.90 12.09
C ARG A 690 -31.98 -6.37 13.52
N PRO A 691 -33.00 -5.66 13.99
CA PRO A 691 -33.11 -5.29 15.39
C PRO A 691 -33.36 -6.55 16.23
N ALA A 692 -32.66 -6.63 17.36
CA ALA A 692 -32.90 -7.62 18.38
C ALA A 692 -33.10 -6.93 19.73
N SER A 693 -34.17 -7.32 20.39
CA SER A 693 -34.44 -6.92 21.76
C SER A 693 -34.67 -8.16 22.62
N ALA A 694 -33.69 -9.09 22.62
CA ALA A 694 -33.36 -10.02 23.72
C ALA A 694 -32.32 -11.07 23.33
N LEU A 695 -31.65 -11.63 24.34
CA LEU A 695 -30.89 -12.85 24.22
C LEU A 695 -31.47 -13.99 25.08
N ARG A 696 -32.00 -15.02 24.41
CA ARG A 696 -31.67 -16.41 24.76
C ARG A 696 -30.38 -16.74 24.00
N LEU A 697 -29.29 -16.98 24.73
CA LEU A 697 -27.98 -17.34 24.21
C LEU A 697 -28.05 -18.45 23.13
N PRO A 698 -27.45 -18.28 21.94
CA PRO A 698 -27.03 -19.40 21.13
C PRO A 698 -25.92 -20.15 21.88
N ARG A 699 -25.79 -21.46 21.66
CA ARG A 699 -24.78 -22.31 22.31
C ARG A 699 -23.40 -21.63 22.34
N MET A 700 -22.98 -21.27 23.54
CA MET A 700 -21.68 -20.68 23.85
C MET A 700 -20.55 -21.61 23.42
N THR A 701 -19.66 -21.11 22.57
CA THR A 701 -18.28 -21.62 22.56
C THR A 701 -17.20 -20.58 22.24
N THR A 702 -17.52 -19.31 21.94
CA THR A 702 -16.47 -18.32 21.62
C THR A 702 -16.66 -16.88 22.09
N MET A 703 -17.52 -16.61 23.08
CA MET A 703 -17.58 -15.28 23.72
C MET A 703 -17.78 -15.41 25.23
N LEU A 704 -16.72 -15.82 25.93
CA LEU A 704 -16.60 -15.74 27.38
C LEU A 704 -15.71 -14.54 27.72
N ALA A 705 -16.29 -13.34 27.65
CA ALA A 705 -15.95 -12.21 28.49
C ALA A 705 -17.00 -11.10 28.26
N SER A 706 -17.85 -10.89 29.27
CA SER A 706 -18.45 -9.61 29.62
C SER A 706 -19.56 -9.01 28.74
N TRP A 707 -20.78 -9.03 29.28
CA TRP A 707 -21.98 -8.40 28.71
C TRP A 707 -22.00 -6.90 29.05
N TRP A 708 -21.93 -6.04 28.03
CA TRP A 708 -21.88 -4.58 28.17
C TRP A 708 -22.90 -3.92 27.22
N GLY A 709 -23.40 -2.74 27.60
CA GLY A 709 -24.26 -1.92 26.74
C GLY A 709 -24.00 -0.43 26.98
N LYS A 710 -24.40 0.41 26.01
CA LYS A 710 -24.10 1.85 25.99
C LYS A 710 -24.87 2.67 26.98
N ASN A 711 -24.18 3.68 27.49
CA ASN A 711 -24.63 4.57 28.55
C ASN A 711 -24.28 6.06 28.26
N PHE A 712 -25.34 6.80 27.86
CA PHE A 712 -25.67 8.27 27.92
C PHE A 712 -25.00 9.32 26.98
N ILE A 713 -25.56 10.53 26.64
CA ILE A 713 -26.60 11.39 27.29
C ILE A 713 -27.34 12.48 26.40
N PHE A 714 -28.69 12.71 26.52
CA PHE A 714 -29.44 13.95 27.00
C PHE A 714 -30.94 14.07 26.60
N ALA A 715 -31.84 14.76 27.35
CA ALA A 715 -33.17 15.33 26.92
C ALA A 715 -33.76 16.36 27.94
N PRO A 716 -34.98 16.92 27.72
CA PRO A 716 -35.25 18.33 27.40
C PRO A 716 -35.19 19.30 28.61
N SER A 717 -35.16 20.61 28.32
CA SER A 717 -35.67 21.61 29.25
C SER A 717 -37.16 21.83 29.07
N SER A 718 -37.81 22.03 30.20
CA SER A 718 -39.20 22.43 30.33
C SER A 718 -39.46 23.76 29.64
N PHE A 719 -40.12 23.73 28.48
CA PHE A 719 -40.83 24.90 27.97
C PHE A 719 -42.12 25.09 28.79
N SER A 720 -42.06 25.96 29.78
CA SER A 720 -43.24 26.58 30.35
C SER A 720 -43.31 28.00 29.78
N PHE A 721 -44.18 28.21 28.78
CA PHE A 721 -44.71 29.54 28.50
C PHE A 721 -46.18 29.54 28.90
N SER A 722 -46.44 30.08 30.09
CA SER A 722 -47.72 30.73 30.36
C SER A 722 -47.65 32.14 29.78
N PHE A 723 -48.38 32.39 28.70
CA PHE A 723 -49.39 33.45 28.59
C PHE A 723 -50.31 33.18 27.43
#